data_AF-A0A8H4K1M4-F1
#
_entry.id   AF-A0A8H4K1M4-F1
#
_cell.length_a   1.000
_cell.length_b   1.000
_cell.length_c   1.000
_cell.angle_alpha   90.00
_cell.angle_beta   90.00
_cell.angle_gamma   90.00
#
_symmetry.space_group_name_H-M   'P 1'
#
loop_
_entity.id
_entity.type
_entity.pdbx_description
1 polymer ?
#
loop_
_entity_poly.entity_id
_entity_poly.type
_entity_poly.pdbx_seq_one_letter_code
_entity_poly.pdbx_strand_id
1 'polypeptide(L)'
;MVAHDEEADALLEEFELREEVKVRDDRTPPSVCRTCGWRWIAALIVVALLSAIGVVVALHGPLSNQLSDDATGHLGYRLHSEDHASRSPTTLSFNWTITAGTRSPDGVEKRVYLVNDEFPGPLIEARSGDRLVIHVHNGLQDEGVSLHWHGLRMKNQNSMDGAIGFTQCPISPGRSFTYNFTIGAEEHGTFWWHSHSDVQRADGLWGGLVVHSPDEVDVPPEDYLLMIGDWFHRNQTEVLRWYADASSRGNEPVPDSSLINGQGRFNCSMAVPARPVVCSQVHFSDLKPLMTSGSENKVRLRVVNTGSVAGLSLKVGGAILRPVRVDGGFPVKSEATETVGILYPGERVGLDVEWKGHHAGDCWLTIYLDDENFGYPNPALNPTQSFPTFSSSTKGSFNEPIPYPLEQDEIEVLDSQNLKAATKVSDLPAKAEQTILLYAKVEKLAHMDYAPVGFINHTSWTPQNPPLLTQNQTSWNENQLIPFIGMSDRKPKRVDIIINNLDDGAHPFHLHGHPFYILSSYRNPGRGSWGSYNPYTDKAPPNGLNVEFPVRKDTVSVPRRGHVVLALVADNPGIWALHCHMLVHMARDLSALLDGIMSETAEPTRRASAEAAPRTKSKSRSPRASKSRSPTASKSPSPPAATSGPILDPQHWAQINEEQAQAEAEGADDDNTDADSTLDPDNASSTASITSSILEYRTIHGRTYHSEQGNAQYWASNDEQQNDLMDLTHHILTLGLGDKLHLAPLKEEKLHQAIDIGTGTGIWAIDFADQYPGAEIIGTDLSPIQPSWVPPNVQFEIEDCTREWTFKSDFADYIHVRWLMGSVRDWDAFFSEAYRVCKPGAWIESHEASCNVSSDDGTVAPNSAMGHWGEFFKEGGKKIGTSFSVVEDGTQRKAMEKAGFINIQEFDFRNPVGTWPKDPVEKRMGAYSKYGLETDSEGFILFMAHTLGWTREEILVYIAQFRREIRSGKHHGYFAQKVVWGQKPETTAV
;
A
#
# COMPACT_ATOMS: atom_id res chain seq x y z
N MET A 1 19.96 18.10 28.45
CA MET A 1 20.74 18.44 29.67
C MET A 1 21.74 17.31 29.91
N VAL A 2 22.99 17.64 30.22
CA VAL A 2 24.17 16.74 30.22
C VAL A 2 24.34 16.00 31.56
N ALA A 3 24.73 14.72 31.44
CA ALA A 3 25.50 13.81 32.32
C ALA A 3 25.06 13.52 33.77
N HIS A 4 24.97 12.22 34.10
CA HIS A 4 25.99 11.54 34.90
C HIS A 4 25.97 10.01 34.69
N ASP A 5 27.16 9.46 34.46
CA ASP A 5 27.56 8.05 34.43
C ASP A 5 27.55 7.39 35.82
N GLU A 6 27.34 6.07 35.85
CA GLU A 6 28.18 5.02 36.48
C GLU A 6 27.33 3.81 36.90
N GLU A 7 27.54 2.66 36.23
CA GLU A 7 27.51 1.27 36.74
C GLU A 7 27.19 0.26 35.62
N ALA A 8 28.21 -0.12 34.85
CA ALA A 8 28.15 -1.30 33.98
C ALA A 8 29.56 -1.87 33.70
N ASP A 9 30.28 -2.23 34.76
CA ASP A 9 31.51 -3.04 34.68
C ASP A 9 31.45 -4.16 35.73
N ALA A 10 30.81 -5.26 35.38
CA ALA A 10 30.99 -6.55 36.05
C ALA A 10 30.56 -7.68 35.11
N LEU A 11 31.47 -8.65 34.91
CA LEU A 11 31.31 -10.01 34.38
C LEU A 11 31.94 -10.30 33.01
N LEU A 12 33.28 -10.25 32.96
CA LEU A 12 34.06 -11.16 32.10
C LEU A 12 35.32 -11.64 32.85
N GLU A 13 35.63 -12.92 32.67
CA GLU A 13 36.79 -13.70 33.14
C GLU A 13 36.71 -14.39 34.52
N GLU A 14 36.30 -15.67 34.52
CA GLU A 14 37.12 -16.80 35.06
C GLU A 14 36.36 -18.13 34.88
N PHE A 15 36.84 -19.00 33.99
CA PHE A 15 36.72 -20.47 34.13
C PHE A 15 37.82 -21.15 33.31
N GLU A 16 38.99 -21.33 33.94
CA GLU A 16 39.97 -22.35 33.56
C GLU A 16 40.28 -23.22 34.79
N LEU A 17 40.19 -24.55 34.62
CA LEU A 17 40.81 -25.61 35.42
C LEU A 17 40.79 -26.86 34.51
N ARG A 18 41.78 -27.75 34.38
CA ARG A 18 43.18 -27.89 34.82
C ARG A 18 43.63 -29.25 34.25
N GLU A 19 44.90 -29.43 33.88
CA GLU A 19 45.77 -30.45 34.50
C GLU A 19 47.23 -30.38 34.01
N GLU A 20 48.13 -30.69 34.94
CA GLU A 20 49.57 -30.45 34.98
C GLU A 20 50.41 -31.65 34.46
N VAL A 21 51.70 -31.43 34.16
CA VAL A 21 52.86 -31.92 34.97
C VAL A 21 54.23 -31.80 34.23
N LYS A 22 55.09 -30.96 34.84
CA LYS A 22 56.56 -30.99 35.08
C LYS A 22 57.62 -31.28 33.98
N VAL A 23 58.26 -30.19 33.56
CA VAL A 23 59.70 -29.79 33.58
C VAL A 23 60.82 -30.86 33.65
N ARG A 24 61.78 -30.75 32.71
CA ARG A 24 63.23 -30.85 33.00
C ARG A 24 64.08 -30.08 31.97
N ASP A 25 65.06 -29.33 32.47
CA ASP A 25 66.12 -28.60 31.74
C ASP A 25 67.46 -29.35 31.92
N ASP A 26 68.30 -29.37 30.88
CA ASP A 26 69.78 -29.22 30.97
C ASP A 26 70.48 -29.38 29.59
N ARG A 27 71.25 -28.33 29.22
CA ARG A 27 72.63 -28.33 28.65
C ARG A 27 72.94 -28.81 27.21
N THR A 28 73.42 -27.84 26.42
CA THR A 28 74.47 -27.74 25.35
C THR A 28 75.28 -28.97 24.82
N PRO A 29 75.92 -28.87 23.61
CA PRO A 29 75.80 -29.78 22.44
C PRO A 29 77.08 -30.65 22.17
N PRO A 30 77.18 -31.53 21.13
CA PRO A 30 77.49 -31.12 19.75
C PRO A 30 77.01 -32.06 18.60
N SER A 31 76.91 -31.54 17.37
CA SER A 31 77.66 -32.01 16.17
C SER A 31 76.94 -31.74 14.85
N VAL A 32 77.74 -31.26 13.92
CA VAL A 32 77.43 -30.85 12.55
C VAL A 32 77.01 -32.05 11.70
N CYS A 33 75.93 -31.94 10.92
CA CYS A 33 75.85 -32.68 9.67
C CYS A 33 75.13 -31.90 8.57
N ARG A 34 75.78 -31.89 7.41
CA ARG A 34 75.48 -31.16 6.18
C ARG A 34 74.22 -31.68 5.52
N THR A 35 73.20 -30.84 5.34
CA THR A 35 72.33 -30.79 4.15
C THR A 35 71.38 -29.59 4.29
N CYS A 36 71.85 -28.38 3.97
CA CYS A 36 70.96 -27.23 3.81
C CYS A 36 71.49 -26.37 2.66
N GLY A 37 70.86 -26.51 1.49
CA GLY A 37 71.20 -25.73 0.29
C GLY A 37 70.09 -25.80 -0.76
N TRP A 38 69.41 -26.93 -0.87
CA TRP A 38 68.35 -27.10 -1.88
C TRP A 38 66.98 -26.56 -1.49
N ARG A 39 66.64 -26.51 -0.19
CA ARG A 39 65.33 -26.00 0.25
C ARG A 39 65.19 -24.48 0.11
N TRP A 40 66.29 -23.74 0.28
CA TRP A 40 66.29 -22.28 0.11
C TRP A 40 66.30 -21.84 -1.35
N ILE A 41 66.95 -22.61 -2.24
CA ILE A 41 66.93 -22.35 -3.69
C ILE A 41 65.54 -22.66 -4.27
N ALA A 42 64.89 -23.74 -3.83
CA ALA A 42 63.52 -24.04 -4.26
C ALA A 42 62.51 -22.97 -3.80
N ALA A 43 62.64 -22.48 -2.56
CA ALA A 43 61.78 -21.41 -2.06
C ALA A 43 61.97 -20.10 -2.83
N LEU A 44 63.21 -19.73 -3.17
CA LEU A 44 63.50 -18.52 -3.95
C LEU A 44 63.03 -18.63 -5.41
N ILE A 45 63.13 -19.82 -6.02
CA ILE A 45 62.61 -20.06 -7.38
C ILE A 45 61.08 -20.00 -7.42
N VAL A 46 60.40 -20.54 -6.40
CA VAL A 46 58.93 -20.45 -6.29
C VAL A 46 58.48 -19.02 -6.09
N VAL A 47 59.16 -18.24 -5.24
CA VAL A 47 58.84 -16.82 -5.06
C VAL A 47 59.12 -16.03 -6.35
N ALA A 48 60.23 -16.28 -7.04
CA ALA A 48 60.53 -15.62 -8.31
C ALA A 48 59.54 -15.99 -9.43
N LEU A 49 59.10 -17.26 -9.50
CA LEU A 49 58.09 -17.71 -10.46
C LEU A 49 56.70 -17.15 -10.14
N LEU A 50 56.31 -17.09 -8.88
CA LEU A 50 55.05 -16.46 -8.46
C LEU A 50 55.07 -14.94 -8.71
N SER A 51 56.23 -14.29 -8.54
CA SER A 51 56.41 -12.87 -8.88
C SER A 51 56.33 -12.64 -10.39
N ALA A 52 56.95 -13.50 -11.19
CA ALA A 52 56.90 -13.41 -12.65
C ALA A 52 55.49 -13.73 -13.21
N ILE A 53 54.78 -14.70 -12.62
CA ILE A 53 53.37 -14.97 -12.95
C ILE A 53 52.49 -13.79 -12.53
N GLY A 54 52.74 -13.18 -11.37
CA GLY A 54 52.05 -11.96 -10.94
C GLY A 54 52.24 -10.80 -11.90
N VAL A 55 53.44 -10.62 -12.45
CA VAL A 55 53.73 -9.58 -13.46
C VAL A 55 53.14 -9.93 -14.83
N VAL A 56 53.12 -11.21 -15.24
CA VAL A 56 52.48 -11.63 -16.50
C VAL A 56 50.95 -11.57 -16.41
N VAL A 57 50.34 -11.87 -15.26
CA VAL A 57 48.90 -11.69 -15.01
C VAL A 57 48.55 -10.21 -14.90
N ALA A 58 49.44 -9.35 -14.40
CA ALA A 58 49.24 -7.90 -14.43
C ALA A 58 49.40 -7.31 -15.85
N LEU A 59 50.22 -7.92 -16.71
CA LEU A 59 50.44 -7.46 -18.10
C LEU A 59 49.53 -8.13 -19.13
N HIS A 60 48.91 -9.28 -18.83
CA HIS A 60 48.07 -10.08 -19.75
C HIS A 60 46.77 -10.59 -19.11
N GLY A 61 46.41 -10.15 -17.90
CA GLY A 61 45.06 -10.31 -17.38
C GLY A 61 44.07 -9.68 -18.37
N PRO A 62 42.83 -10.20 -18.50
CA PRO A 62 41.87 -9.60 -19.39
C PRO A 62 41.78 -8.13 -19.01
N LEU A 63 42.07 -7.24 -19.97
CA LEU A 63 41.71 -5.84 -19.81
C LEU A 63 40.25 -5.85 -19.43
N SER A 64 39.98 -5.54 -18.16
CA SER A 64 38.67 -5.13 -17.72
C SER A 64 38.41 -3.83 -18.45
N ASN A 65 37.88 -3.92 -19.67
CA ASN A 65 37.14 -2.83 -20.30
C ASN A 65 35.75 -2.76 -19.65
N GLN A 66 35.70 -2.74 -18.31
CA GLN A 66 34.58 -2.10 -17.65
C GLN A 66 34.95 -0.63 -17.64
N LEU A 67 34.29 0.12 -18.53
CA LEU A 67 34.12 1.55 -18.40
C LEU A 67 33.51 1.81 -17.01
N SER A 68 34.37 1.94 -16.00
CA SER A 68 34.02 2.69 -14.80
C SER A 68 33.89 4.12 -15.30
N ASP A 69 32.67 4.56 -15.57
CA ASP A 69 32.33 5.93 -15.97
C ASP A 69 32.50 6.93 -14.80
N ASP A 70 33.38 6.59 -13.85
CA ASP A 70 33.70 7.27 -12.60
C ASP A 70 34.56 8.53 -12.82
N ALA A 71 34.53 9.09 -14.04
CA ALA A 71 35.26 10.28 -14.45
C ALA A 71 34.40 11.26 -15.27
N THR A 72 33.08 11.11 -15.31
CA THR A 72 32.21 12.04 -16.03
C THR A 72 31.76 13.20 -15.12
N GLY A 73 31.95 14.42 -15.63
CA GLY A 73 31.50 15.65 -14.99
C GLY A 73 30.00 15.92 -15.13
N HIS A 74 29.18 14.88 -15.35
CA HIS A 74 27.74 14.99 -15.56
C HIS A 74 26.95 13.89 -14.82
N LEU A 75 25.64 14.11 -14.66
CA LEU A 75 24.72 13.24 -13.92
C LEU A 75 23.97 12.25 -14.83
N GLY A 76 23.70 12.60 -16.08
CA GLY A 76 23.10 11.69 -17.05
C GLY A 76 24.08 10.59 -17.45
N TYR A 77 23.60 9.36 -17.61
CA TYR A 77 24.44 8.27 -18.10
C TYR A 77 24.49 8.32 -19.62
N ARG A 78 25.64 8.73 -20.17
CA ARG A 78 25.84 8.76 -21.62
C ARG A 78 25.90 7.33 -22.14
N LEU A 79 25.11 7.04 -23.17
CA LEU A 79 25.01 5.72 -23.76
C LEU A 79 25.95 5.58 -24.96
N HIS A 80 26.51 4.39 -25.13
CA HIS A 80 27.57 4.10 -26.09
C HIS A 80 27.05 3.19 -27.20
N SER A 81 26.04 3.66 -27.94
CA SER A 81 25.42 2.89 -29.02
C SER A 81 26.44 2.40 -30.06
N GLU A 82 27.52 3.15 -30.28
CA GLU A 82 28.63 2.85 -31.17
C GLU A 82 29.36 1.54 -30.83
N ASP A 83 29.47 1.22 -29.54
CA ASP A 83 30.17 0.05 -29.02
C ASP A 83 29.27 -1.21 -28.99
N HIS A 84 27.96 -1.02 -29.11
CA HIS A 84 26.96 -2.07 -28.94
C HIS A 84 26.16 -2.37 -30.21
N ALA A 85 25.60 -1.37 -30.90
CA ALA A 85 24.65 -1.58 -31.99
C ALA A 85 25.25 -2.36 -33.18
N SER A 86 26.49 -2.03 -33.55
CA SER A 86 27.14 -2.53 -34.77
C SER A 86 27.83 -3.91 -34.64
N ARG A 87 28.10 -4.37 -33.41
CA ARG A 87 28.79 -5.65 -33.17
C ARG A 87 27.83 -6.84 -33.27
N SER A 88 28.38 -8.02 -33.52
CA SER A 88 27.61 -9.27 -33.43
C SER A 88 27.14 -9.54 -31.98
N PRO A 89 26.01 -10.27 -31.80
CA PRO A 89 25.58 -10.65 -30.46
C PRO A 89 26.65 -11.46 -29.73
N THR A 90 26.84 -11.17 -28.45
CA THR A 90 27.88 -11.77 -27.61
C THR A 90 27.32 -12.16 -26.23
N THR A 91 28.15 -12.80 -25.41
CA THR A 91 27.84 -13.04 -24.00
C THR A 91 28.46 -11.95 -23.13
N LEU A 92 27.64 -11.23 -22.39
CA LEU A 92 28.06 -10.26 -21.38
C LEU A 92 27.94 -10.93 -20.00
N SER A 93 29.04 -10.97 -19.25
CA SER A 93 29.08 -11.62 -17.94
C SER A 93 29.44 -10.62 -16.85
N PHE A 94 28.67 -10.65 -15.77
CA PHE A 94 28.81 -9.74 -14.64
C PHE A 94 28.87 -10.52 -13.33
N ASN A 95 29.69 -10.05 -12.39
CA ASN A 95 29.73 -10.56 -11.03
C ASN A 95 29.28 -9.44 -10.09
N TRP A 96 28.18 -9.67 -9.41
CA TRP A 96 27.52 -8.70 -8.54
C TRP A 96 27.47 -9.22 -7.12
N THR A 97 28.05 -8.47 -6.19
CA THR A 97 27.88 -8.69 -4.76
C THR A 97 26.95 -7.62 -4.22
N ILE A 98 25.79 -8.05 -3.73
CA ILE A 98 24.78 -7.16 -3.18
C ILE A 98 25.06 -6.98 -1.69
N THR A 99 25.25 -5.75 -1.26
CA THR A 99 25.48 -5.36 0.13
C THR A 99 24.59 -4.18 0.50
N ALA A 100 24.73 -3.66 1.71
CA ALA A 100 24.12 -2.41 2.11
C ALA A 100 25.14 -1.55 2.85
N GLY A 101 25.06 -0.23 2.67
CA GLY A 101 25.95 0.73 3.33
C GLY A 101 25.28 2.10 3.48
N THR A 102 25.90 2.98 4.25
CA THR A 102 25.43 4.35 4.40
C THR A 102 25.81 5.19 3.19
N ARG A 103 24.87 5.95 2.64
CA ARG A 103 25.06 6.92 1.55
C ARG A 103 24.22 8.16 1.83
N SER A 104 24.56 9.28 1.17
CA SER A 104 23.79 10.54 1.25
C SER A 104 23.40 11.08 -0.13
N PRO A 105 22.53 10.39 -0.90
CA PRO A 105 22.20 10.76 -2.28
C PRO A 105 21.71 12.20 -2.48
N ASP A 106 21.02 12.75 -1.48
CA ASP A 106 20.46 14.11 -1.48
C ASP A 106 20.99 14.99 -0.35
N GLY A 107 22.07 14.52 0.32
CA GLY A 107 22.63 15.15 1.50
C GLY A 107 22.21 14.52 2.83
N VAL A 108 21.19 13.65 2.86
CA VAL A 108 20.76 12.94 4.08
C VAL A 108 21.32 11.52 4.12
N GLU A 109 22.04 11.19 5.18
CA GLU A 109 22.57 9.82 5.37
C GLU A 109 21.44 8.81 5.60
N LYS A 110 21.43 7.75 4.80
CA LYS A 110 20.60 6.56 5.04
C LYS A 110 21.28 5.28 4.58
N ARG A 111 20.74 4.14 5.03
CA ARG A 111 21.10 2.82 4.52
C ARG A 111 20.59 2.67 3.09
N VAL A 112 21.47 2.30 2.18
CA VAL A 112 21.21 2.08 0.75
C VAL A 112 21.76 0.72 0.35
N TYR A 113 21.04 -0.01 -0.50
CA TYR A 113 21.54 -1.24 -1.12
C TYR A 113 22.53 -0.93 -2.22
N LEU A 114 23.60 -1.71 -2.27
CA LEU A 114 24.74 -1.48 -3.14
C LEU A 114 25.00 -2.71 -3.99
N VAL A 115 25.35 -2.52 -5.25
CA VAL A 115 25.90 -3.57 -6.11
C VAL A 115 27.38 -3.27 -6.29
N ASN A 116 28.25 -4.15 -5.80
CA ASN A 116 29.70 -3.94 -5.82
C ASN A 116 30.14 -2.60 -5.17
N ASP A 117 29.48 -2.22 -4.06
CA ASP A 117 29.68 -0.95 -3.32
C ASP A 117 29.21 0.32 -4.06
N GLU A 118 28.51 0.17 -5.19
CA GLU A 118 27.99 1.28 -5.99
C GLU A 118 26.48 1.48 -5.79
N PHE A 119 26.05 2.74 -5.81
CA PHE A 119 24.66 3.19 -5.95
C PHE A 119 24.62 4.45 -6.85
N PRO A 120 23.75 4.50 -7.88
CA PRO A 120 22.89 3.42 -8.38
C PRO A 120 23.65 2.16 -8.78
N GLY A 121 22.94 1.05 -8.96
CA GLY A 121 23.55 -0.17 -9.47
C GLY A 121 24.05 0.01 -10.92
N PRO A 122 24.93 -0.90 -11.39
CA PRO A 122 25.58 -0.77 -12.68
C PRO A 122 24.58 -0.74 -13.85
N LEU A 123 24.84 0.16 -14.80
CA LEU A 123 24.17 0.20 -16.09
C LEU A 123 24.61 -1.01 -16.93
N ILE A 124 23.64 -1.75 -17.46
CA ILE A 124 23.88 -2.75 -18.50
C ILE A 124 23.56 -2.13 -19.86
N GLU A 125 24.57 -1.95 -20.70
CA GLU A 125 24.39 -1.71 -22.13
C GLU A 125 24.55 -3.03 -22.89
N ALA A 126 23.57 -3.37 -23.72
CA ALA A 126 23.55 -4.60 -24.52
C ALA A 126 22.98 -4.31 -25.91
N ARG A 127 22.95 -5.32 -26.79
CA ARG A 127 22.18 -5.29 -28.04
C ARG A 127 21.23 -6.49 -28.13
N SER A 128 20.20 -6.40 -28.95
CA SER A 128 19.24 -7.49 -29.18
C SER A 128 19.96 -8.80 -29.54
N GLY A 129 19.62 -9.90 -28.88
CA GLY A 129 20.29 -11.20 -29.07
C GLY A 129 21.56 -11.41 -28.24
N ASP A 130 22.05 -10.42 -27.48
CA ASP A 130 23.09 -10.67 -26.48
C ASP A 130 22.60 -11.63 -25.40
N ARG A 131 23.53 -12.40 -24.85
CA ARG A 131 23.30 -13.27 -23.69
C ARG A 131 23.87 -12.61 -22.44
N LEU A 132 23.03 -12.40 -21.43
CA LEU A 132 23.43 -11.88 -20.13
C LEU A 132 23.65 -13.05 -19.15
N VAL A 133 24.82 -13.06 -18.49
CA VAL A 133 25.16 -14.03 -17.43
C VAL A 133 25.59 -13.26 -16.19
N ILE A 134 24.69 -13.12 -15.24
CA ILE A 134 24.84 -12.24 -14.08
C ILE A 134 24.89 -13.11 -12.83
N HIS A 135 26.09 -13.23 -12.26
CA HIS A 135 26.35 -13.96 -11.03
C HIS A 135 26.09 -13.05 -9.84
N VAL A 136 24.95 -13.25 -9.18
CA VAL A 136 24.54 -12.47 -8.01
C VAL A 136 24.93 -13.22 -6.75
N HIS A 137 25.74 -12.61 -5.90
CA HIS A 137 26.00 -13.04 -4.54
C HIS A 137 25.26 -12.13 -3.54
N ASN A 138 24.45 -12.71 -2.67
CA ASN A 138 23.80 -11.96 -1.60
C ASN A 138 24.76 -11.84 -0.40
N GLY A 139 25.38 -10.67 -0.25
CA GLY A 139 26.25 -10.31 0.87
C GLY A 139 25.53 -9.61 2.03
N LEU A 140 24.20 -9.52 2.01
CA LEU A 140 23.41 -9.03 3.15
C LEU A 140 23.43 -10.04 4.31
N GLN A 141 23.13 -9.58 5.52
CA GLN A 141 23.23 -10.40 6.72
C GLN A 141 21.99 -11.29 6.94
N ASP A 142 20.80 -10.74 6.74
CA ASP A 142 19.52 -11.32 7.17
C ASP A 142 18.39 -11.21 6.13
N GLU A 143 18.65 -10.57 4.99
CA GLU A 143 17.65 -10.31 3.96
C GLU A 143 17.83 -11.19 2.72
N GLY A 144 16.73 -11.70 2.17
CA GLY A 144 16.72 -12.34 0.85
C GLY A 144 16.77 -11.30 -0.27
N VAL A 145 17.31 -11.68 -1.42
CA VAL A 145 17.38 -10.80 -2.61
C VAL A 145 16.91 -11.53 -3.86
N SER A 146 16.26 -10.84 -4.77
CA SER A 146 15.92 -11.31 -6.12
C SER A 146 15.88 -10.12 -7.05
N LEU A 147 16.40 -10.26 -8.27
CA LEU A 147 16.43 -9.20 -9.27
C LEU A 147 15.49 -9.52 -10.42
N HIS A 148 14.66 -8.56 -10.79
CA HIS A 148 13.77 -8.58 -11.95
C HIS A 148 14.30 -7.67 -13.07
N TRP A 149 14.00 -8.03 -14.32
CA TRP A 149 14.47 -7.38 -15.54
C TRP A 149 13.30 -6.71 -16.25
N HIS A 150 12.90 -5.56 -15.71
CA HIS A 150 11.65 -4.89 -16.03
C HIS A 150 11.46 -4.64 -17.52
N GLY A 151 10.37 -5.18 -18.06
CA GLY A 151 9.95 -5.01 -19.46
C GLY A 151 10.56 -6.01 -20.45
N LEU A 152 11.60 -6.77 -20.06
CA LEU A 152 12.07 -7.88 -20.89
C LEU A 152 11.04 -9.01 -20.89
N ARG A 153 10.79 -9.59 -22.07
CA ARG A 153 9.80 -10.64 -22.28
C ARG A 153 10.19 -11.97 -21.65
N MET A 154 11.48 -12.21 -21.43
CA MET A 154 11.96 -13.49 -20.90
C MET A 154 11.40 -14.69 -21.68
N LYS A 155 11.29 -14.55 -23.01
CA LYS A 155 10.59 -15.53 -23.84
C LYS A 155 11.26 -16.89 -23.76
N ASN A 156 10.50 -17.92 -23.35
CA ASN A 156 10.99 -19.27 -23.03
C ASN A 156 12.03 -19.35 -21.89
N GLN A 157 12.15 -18.30 -21.07
CA GLN A 157 13.17 -18.13 -20.04
C GLN A 157 12.54 -17.68 -18.71
N ASN A 158 11.27 -18.06 -18.45
CA ASN A 158 10.47 -17.65 -17.29
C ASN A 158 11.16 -17.89 -15.92
N SER A 159 12.00 -18.92 -15.80
CA SER A 159 12.81 -19.17 -14.58
C SER A 159 13.87 -18.10 -14.25
N MET A 160 14.15 -17.17 -15.17
CA MET A 160 15.12 -16.08 -15.00
C MET A 160 14.45 -14.73 -14.72
N ASP A 161 13.13 -14.71 -14.55
CA ASP A 161 12.33 -13.50 -14.41
C ASP A 161 12.55 -12.78 -13.07
N GLY A 162 12.85 -13.47 -11.98
CA GLY A 162 13.15 -12.84 -10.70
C GLY A 162 11.97 -12.57 -9.77
N ALA A 163 10.74 -12.89 -10.15
CA ALA A 163 9.56 -12.67 -9.32
C ALA A 163 9.47 -13.68 -8.14
N ILE A 164 9.57 -13.17 -6.90
CA ILE A 164 9.52 -14.00 -5.69
C ILE A 164 8.14 -14.62 -5.51
N GLY A 165 8.12 -15.93 -5.25
CA GLY A 165 6.89 -16.71 -5.08
C GLY A 165 6.24 -17.15 -6.39
N PHE A 166 6.62 -16.54 -7.51
CA PHE A 166 6.21 -16.95 -8.85
C PHE A 166 7.26 -17.87 -9.49
N THR A 167 8.43 -17.32 -9.80
CA THR A 167 9.45 -17.99 -10.62
C THR A 167 10.64 -18.46 -9.80
N GLN A 168 10.91 -17.83 -8.64
CA GLN A 168 12.00 -18.24 -7.75
C GLN A 168 11.74 -17.96 -6.27
N CYS A 169 12.56 -18.57 -5.41
CA CYS A 169 12.76 -18.13 -4.03
C CYS A 169 13.70 -16.92 -3.98
N PRO A 170 13.69 -16.13 -2.89
CA PRO A 170 14.76 -15.16 -2.62
C PRO A 170 16.11 -15.87 -2.47
N ILE A 171 17.18 -15.28 -3.02
CA ILE A 171 18.57 -15.67 -2.79
C ILE A 171 18.87 -15.39 -1.33
N SER A 172 19.06 -16.42 -0.51
CA SER A 172 19.33 -16.26 0.92
C SER A 172 20.69 -15.60 1.20
N PRO A 173 20.88 -14.95 2.37
CA PRO A 173 22.17 -14.44 2.81
C PRO A 173 23.33 -15.44 2.63
N GLY A 174 24.44 -14.96 2.08
CA GLY A 174 25.64 -15.76 1.79
C GLY A 174 25.50 -16.75 0.64
N ARG A 175 24.37 -16.78 -0.07
CA ARG A 175 24.15 -17.63 -1.25
C ARG A 175 24.27 -16.83 -2.55
N SER A 176 24.39 -17.56 -3.64
CA SER A 176 24.48 -16.99 -4.98
C SER A 176 23.46 -17.62 -5.92
N PHE A 177 23.04 -16.85 -6.90
CA PHE A 177 22.23 -17.29 -8.03
C PHE A 177 22.79 -16.69 -9.32
N THR A 178 22.62 -17.36 -10.44
CA THR A 178 23.07 -16.86 -11.73
C THR A 178 21.86 -16.66 -12.63
N TYR A 179 21.56 -15.41 -12.95
CA TYR A 179 20.63 -15.07 -14.01
C TYR A 179 21.33 -15.27 -15.35
N ASN A 180 20.77 -16.11 -16.20
CA ASN A 180 21.38 -16.49 -17.46
C ASN A 180 20.31 -16.59 -18.54
N PHE A 181 20.19 -15.53 -19.32
CA PHE A 181 19.18 -15.41 -20.36
C PHE A 181 19.72 -14.69 -21.60
N THR A 182 19.06 -14.92 -22.73
CA THR A 182 19.32 -14.24 -24.00
C THR A 182 18.22 -13.24 -24.26
N ILE A 183 18.61 -12.00 -24.58
CA ILE A 183 17.69 -10.93 -24.97
C ILE A 183 17.07 -11.29 -26.32
N GLY A 184 15.76 -11.11 -26.49
CA GLY A 184 15.07 -11.38 -27.74
C GLY A 184 15.65 -10.59 -28.92
N ALA A 185 15.50 -11.13 -30.13
CA ALA A 185 16.02 -10.48 -31.34
C ALA A 185 15.23 -9.21 -31.67
N GLU A 186 13.96 -9.15 -31.27
CA GLU A 186 13.07 -8.01 -31.43
C GLU A 186 13.15 -7.01 -30.26
N GLU A 187 13.79 -7.38 -29.14
CA GLU A 187 13.81 -6.56 -27.92
C GLU A 187 14.95 -5.55 -27.99
N HIS A 188 14.59 -4.26 -28.04
CA HIS A 188 15.52 -3.13 -27.98
C HIS A 188 14.77 -1.91 -27.45
N GLY A 189 15.45 -1.04 -26.71
CA GLY A 189 14.84 0.11 -26.05
C GLY A 189 15.41 0.38 -24.68
N THR A 190 14.59 1.01 -23.83
CA THR A 190 14.96 1.37 -22.47
C THR A 190 14.25 0.45 -21.49
N PHE A 191 15.03 -0.37 -20.82
CA PHE A 191 14.62 -1.25 -19.73
C PHE A 191 15.37 -0.82 -18.47
N TRP A 192 15.18 -1.57 -17.40
CA TRP A 192 15.91 -1.41 -16.15
C TRP A 192 15.81 -2.70 -15.36
N TRP A 193 16.62 -2.83 -14.32
CA TRP A 193 16.56 -3.95 -13.40
C TRP A 193 16.39 -3.44 -11.97
N HIS A 194 15.69 -4.20 -11.13
CA HIS A 194 15.47 -3.82 -9.73
C HIS A 194 15.24 -5.05 -8.86
N SER A 195 15.37 -4.86 -7.54
CA SER A 195 14.95 -5.90 -6.59
C SER A 195 13.45 -6.14 -6.68
N HIS A 196 13.06 -7.41 -6.74
CA HIS A 196 11.67 -7.89 -6.62
C HIS A 196 11.44 -8.53 -5.24
N SER A 197 12.19 -8.06 -4.23
CA SER A 197 12.08 -8.50 -2.83
C SER A 197 11.53 -7.38 -1.97
N ASP A 198 10.27 -7.54 -1.54
CA ASP A 198 9.61 -6.61 -0.63
C ASP A 198 9.76 -5.15 -1.11
N VAL A 199 10.32 -4.26 -0.28
CA VAL A 199 10.49 -2.84 -0.57
C VAL A 199 11.93 -2.42 -0.88
N GLN A 200 12.84 -3.38 -1.16
CA GLN A 200 14.28 -3.10 -1.33
C GLN A 200 14.60 -2.12 -2.47
N ARG A 201 13.76 -2.08 -3.51
CA ARG A 201 13.91 -1.14 -4.63
C ARG A 201 13.96 0.31 -4.16
N ALA A 202 13.10 0.71 -3.22
CA ALA A 202 13.03 2.10 -2.77
C ALA A 202 14.20 2.52 -1.86
N ASP A 203 14.99 1.56 -1.39
CA ASP A 203 16.27 1.78 -0.70
C ASP A 203 17.48 1.57 -1.63
N GLY A 204 17.26 1.62 -2.95
CA GLY A 204 18.31 1.82 -3.93
C GLY A 204 18.76 0.58 -4.72
N LEU A 205 18.12 -0.58 -4.54
CA LEU A 205 18.50 -1.78 -5.28
C LEU A 205 17.89 -1.82 -6.69
N TRP A 206 18.44 -0.99 -7.59
CA TRP A 206 18.06 -0.88 -9.00
C TRP A 206 19.22 -0.35 -9.86
N GLY A 207 19.11 -0.52 -11.17
CA GLY A 207 20.05 0.02 -12.16
C GLY A 207 19.50 -0.02 -13.58
N GLY A 208 20.22 0.63 -14.50
CA GLY A 208 19.79 0.79 -15.89
C GLY A 208 20.01 -0.47 -16.73
N LEU A 209 19.15 -0.69 -17.73
CA LEU A 209 19.33 -1.71 -18.76
C LEU A 209 18.92 -1.14 -20.12
N VAL A 210 19.88 -0.84 -20.97
CA VAL A 210 19.61 -0.33 -22.32
C VAL A 210 20.00 -1.37 -23.35
N VAL A 211 19.08 -1.67 -24.26
CA VAL A 211 19.30 -2.62 -25.34
C VAL A 211 19.26 -1.89 -26.67
N HIS A 212 20.41 -1.79 -27.31
CA HIS A 212 20.58 -1.15 -28.60
C HIS A 212 20.10 -2.04 -29.75
N SER A 213 19.44 -1.43 -30.74
CA SER A 213 19.03 -2.13 -31.95
C SER A 213 20.14 -2.10 -33.00
N PRO A 214 20.45 -3.22 -33.69
CA PRO A 214 21.34 -3.20 -34.85
C PRO A 214 20.77 -2.41 -36.03
N ASP A 215 19.46 -2.22 -36.07
CA ASP A 215 18.74 -1.65 -37.21
C ASP A 215 18.31 -0.20 -36.95
N GLU A 216 18.69 0.40 -35.81
CA GLU A 216 18.35 1.79 -35.52
C GLU A 216 19.14 2.73 -36.43
N VAL A 217 18.41 3.46 -37.26
CA VAL A 217 18.95 4.49 -38.16
C VAL A 217 18.75 5.84 -37.48
N ASP A 218 19.76 6.73 -37.56
CA ASP A 218 19.74 8.09 -36.99
C ASP A 218 19.73 8.10 -35.44
N VAL A 219 20.55 7.25 -34.80
CA VAL A 219 20.82 7.34 -33.36
C VAL A 219 21.47 8.71 -33.07
N PRO A 220 20.88 9.53 -32.17
CA PRO A 220 21.47 10.81 -31.82
C PRO A 220 22.87 10.63 -31.21
N PRO A 221 23.85 11.49 -31.54
CA PRO A 221 25.21 11.38 -31.01
C PRO A 221 25.30 11.61 -29.49
N GLU A 222 24.26 12.23 -28.94
CA GLU A 222 24.05 12.47 -27.51
C GLU A 222 22.79 11.69 -27.07
N ASP A 223 22.97 10.54 -26.42
CA ASP A 223 21.88 9.71 -25.89
C ASP A 223 22.16 9.47 -24.40
N TYR A 224 21.24 9.89 -23.52
CA TYR A 224 21.42 9.85 -22.07
C TYR A 224 20.29 9.10 -21.37
N LEU A 225 20.65 8.23 -20.43
CA LEU A 225 19.71 7.59 -19.51
C LEU A 225 19.59 8.42 -18.21
N LEU A 226 18.34 8.74 -17.86
CA LEU A 226 17.94 9.40 -16.62
C LEU A 226 16.99 8.48 -15.84
N MET A 227 17.47 7.93 -14.73
CA MET A 227 16.66 7.18 -13.77
C MET A 227 16.22 8.12 -12.67
N ILE A 228 14.92 8.37 -12.57
CA ILE A 228 14.34 9.39 -11.72
C ILE A 228 13.36 8.73 -10.77
N GLY A 229 13.40 9.08 -9.48
CA GLY A 229 12.44 8.54 -8.53
C GLY A 229 12.29 9.39 -7.27
N ASP A 230 11.15 9.23 -6.62
CA ASP A 230 10.98 9.67 -5.24
C ASP A 230 11.98 9.01 -4.28
N TRP A 231 12.26 9.70 -3.16
CA TRP A 231 13.26 9.27 -2.19
C TRP A 231 12.79 9.54 -0.77
N PHE A 232 12.93 8.53 0.07
CA PHE A 232 12.62 8.58 1.49
C PHE A 232 13.90 8.52 2.31
N HIS A 233 13.99 9.30 3.38
CA HIS A 233 15.12 9.26 4.32
C HIS A 233 15.00 8.10 5.31
N ARG A 234 13.77 7.63 5.55
CA ARG A 234 13.51 6.44 6.36
C ARG A 234 13.80 5.17 5.55
N ASN A 235 14.24 4.13 6.25
CA ASN A 235 14.31 2.79 5.68
C ASN A 235 12.91 2.36 5.24
N GLN A 236 12.81 1.79 4.04
CA GLN A 236 11.53 1.48 3.42
C GLN A 236 10.74 0.41 4.15
N THR A 237 11.42 -0.48 4.88
CA THR A 237 10.72 -1.44 5.76
C THR A 237 9.98 -0.74 6.90
N GLU A 238 10.46 0.42 7.37
CA GLU A 238 9.74 1.22 8.37
C GLU A 238 8.61 2.05 7.76
N VAL A 239 8.80 2.52 6.51
CA VAL A 239 7.75 3.19 5.75
C VAL A 239 6.59 2.22 5.51
N LEU A 240 6.88 0.99 5.09
CA LEU A 240 5.89 -0.08 4.93
C LEU A 240 5.22 -0.44 6.26
N ARG A 241 5.97 -0.56 7.37
CA ARG A 241 5.38 -0.81 8.69
C ARG A 241 4.43 0.30 9.14
N TRP A 242 4.78 1.56 8.84
CA TRP A 242 3.89 2.68 9.12
C TRP A 242 2.62 2.60 8.25
N TYR A 243 2.76 2.37 6.94
CA TYR A 243 1.63 2.19 6.03
C TYR A 243 0.71 1.03 6.45
N ALA A 244 1.29 -0.08 6.94
CA ALA A 244 0.55 -1.23 7.41
C ALA A 244 -0.12 -1.01 8.79
N ASP A 245 0.22 0.05 9.52
CA ASP A 245 -0.41 0.35 10.81
C ASP A 245 -1.76 1.03 10.58
N ALA A 246 -2.78 0.60 11.33
CA ALA A 246 -4.13 1.15 11.26
C ALA A 246 -4.20 2.68 11.47
N SER A 247 -3.26 3.27 12.21
CA SER A 247 -3.18 4.73 12.42
C SER A 247 -2.75 5.52 11.17
N SER A 248 -2.23 4.84 10.14
CA SER A 248 -1.94 5.49 8.85
C SER A 248 -3.18 5.74 8.00
N ARG A 249 -4.33 5.13 8.35
CA ARG A 249 -5.57 5.07 7.54
C ARG A 249 -5.40 4.42 6.16
N GLY A 250 -4.24 3.84 5.89
CA GLY A 250 -3.86 3.42 4.55
C GLY A 250 -3.50 4.56 3.61
N ASN A 251 -3.19 5.74 4.15
CA ASN A 251 -2.64 6.83 3.35
C ASN A 251 -1.27 6.42 2.80
N GLU A 252 -1.10 6.53 1.49
CA GLU A 252 0.18 6.29 0.84
C GLU A 252 1.27 7.18 1.46
N PRO A 253 2.48 6.64 1.66
CA PRO A 253 3.56 7.40 2.25
C PRO A 253 4.06 8.48 1.29
N VAL A 254 4.36 9.65 1.84
CA VAL A 254 4.83 10.82 1.07
C VAL A 254 6.36 10.90 1.18
N PRO A 255 7.09 11.00 0.05
CA PRO A 255 8.55 11.02 0.06
C PRO A 255 9.11 12.30 0.69
N ASP A 256 10.41 12.30 0.96
CA ASP A 256 11.14 13.44 1.52
C ASP A 256 11.88 14.24 0.44
N SER A 257 12.27 13.58 -0.67
CA SER A 257 12.94 14.21 -1.81
C SER A 257 12.76 13.41 -3.11
N SER A 258 13.52 13.74 -4.15
CA SER A 258 13.65 12.99 -5.41
C SER A 258 15.11 12.95 -5.88
N LEU A 259 15.45 11.93 -6.66
CA LEU A 259 16.80 11.71 -7.21
C LEU A 259 16.77 11.58 -8.73
N ILE A 260 17.84 12.03 -9.39
CA ILE A 260 18.21 11.64 -10.76
C ILE A 260 19.53 10.87 -10.68
N ASN A 261 19.57 9.65 -11.21
CA ASN A 261 20.76 8.77 -11.22
C ASN A 261 21.48 8.74 -9.86
N GLY A 262 20.70 8.67 -8.78
CA GLY A 262 21.22 8.58 -7.41
C GLY A 262 21.74 9.89 -6.81
N GLN A 263 21.46 11.05 -7.40
CA GLN A 263 21.76 12.35 -6.80
C GLN A 263 20.53 13.25 -6.76
N GLY A 264 20.38 13.99 -5.67
CA GLY A 264 19.32 14.98 -5.46
C GLY A 264 19.75 16.01 -4.44
N ARG A 265 18.78 16.64 -3.80
CA ARG A 265 19.03 17.60 -2.72
C ARG A 265 17.86 17.67 -1.75
N PHE A 266 18.19 17.93 -0.50
CA PHE A 266 17.23 18.19 0.56
C PHE A 266 17.61 19.46 1.31
N ASN A 267 16.62 20.25 1.72
CA ASN A 267 16.88 21.41 2.57
C ASN A 267 17.02 20.96 4.03
N CYS A 268 18.24 20.92 4.55
CA CYS A 268 18.51 20.45 5.91
C CYS A 268 17.81 21.28 6.98
N SER A 269 17.38 22.53 6.70
CA SER A 269 16.59 23.32 7.65
C SER A 269 15.18 22.76 7.87
N MET A 270 14.70 21.90 6.97
CA MET A 270 13.40 21.23 7.06
C MET A 270 13.47 19.91 7.85
N ALA A 271 14.66 19.51 8.31
CA ALA A 271 14.80 18.35 9.18
C ALA A 271 14.04 18.57 10.49
N VAL A 272 13.05 17.73 10.77
CA VAL A 272 12.17 17.91 11.93
C VAL A 272 12.79 17.28 13.19
N PRO A 273 12.69 17.93 14.38
CA PRO A 273 13.23 17.39 15.63
C PRO A 273 12.68 16.01 16.00
N ALA A 274 11.44 15.73 15.63
CA ALA A 274 10.79 14.43 15.86
C ALA A 274 11.41 13.28 15.05
N ARG A 275 12.19 13.58 14.00
CA ARG A 275 12.86 12.61 13.12
C ARG A 275 14.26 13.13 12.76
N PRO A 276 15.20 13.10 13.71
CA PRO A 276 16.54 13.63 13.47
C PRO A 276 17.24 12.84 12.37
N VAL A 277 17.81 13.56 11.40
CA VAL A 277 18.60 13.01 10.31
C VAL A 277 20.01 13.57 10.36
N VAL A 278 21.00 12.80 9.90
CA VAL A 278 22.34 13.34 9.63
C VAL A 278 22.31 13.96 8.24
N CYS A 279 22.29 15.28 8.20
CA CYS A 279 22.10 16.04 6.96
C CYS A 279 23.31 16.93 6.68
N SER A 280 23.84 16.83 5.47
CA SER A 280 24.82 17.74 4.89
C SER A 280 24.16 18.50 3.75
N GLN A 281 24.10 19.82 3.83
CA GLN A 281 23.40 20.63 2.84
C GLN A 281 24.04 20.47 1.46
N VAL A 282 23.26 20.01 0.49
CA VAL A 282 23.61 20.03 -0.93
C VAL A 282 22.94 21.25 -1.55
N HIS A 283 23.73 22.16 -2.10
CA HIS A 283 23.22 23.32 -2.81
C HIS A 283 23.03 22.99 -4.30
N PHE A 284 22.17 23.77 -4.97
CA PHE A 284 21.98 23.64 -6.42
C PHE A 284 23.30 23.73 -7.21
N SER A 285 24.24 24.56 -6.75
CA SER A 285 25.58 24.71 -7.32
C SER A 285 26.48 23.49 -7.19
N ASP A 286 26.17 22.57 -6.28
CA ASP A 286 26.95 21.36 -6.03
C ASP A 286 26.52 20.22 -6.96
N LEU A 287 25.35 20.35 -7.60
CA LEU A 287 24.83 19.35 -8.53
C LEU A 287 25.63 19.34 -9.83
N LYS A 288 26.00 18.15 -10.27
CA LYS A 288 26.59 17.95 -11.60
C LYS A 288 25.53 18.27 -12.68
N PRO A 289 25.93 18.89 -13.80
CA PRO A 289 25.03 19.08 -14.94
C PRO A 289 24.56 17.73 -15.49
N LEU A 290 23.39 17.66 -16.12
CA LEU A 290 22.90 16.42 -16.72
C LEU A 290 23.78 15.96 -17.90
N MET A 291 24.36 16.89 -18.67
CA MET A 291 25.11 16.61 -19.90
C MET A 291 26.35 17.50 -20.04
N THR A 292 27.29 17.09 -20.90
CA THR A 292 28.64 17.63 -21.02
C THR A 292 28.75 18.98 -21.77
N SER A 293 28.05 19.20 -22.88
CA SER A 293 28.08 20.48 -23.63
C SER A 293 26.86 20.66 -24.55
N GLY A 294 26.52 21.92 -24.85
CA GLY A 294 25.20 22.42 -25.28
C GLY A 294 24.67 22.10 -26.70
N SER A 295 23.55 22.75 -26.99
CA SER A 295 22.47 22.56 -27.99
C SER A 295 22.77 22.28 -29.48
N GLU A 296 24.01 22.01 -29.88
CA GLU A 296 24.37 21.86 -31.31
C GLU A 296 24.07 20.47 -31.88
N ASN A 297 24.04 19.46 -31.02
CA ASN A 297 23.79 18.07 -31.40
C ASN A 297 22.32 17.67 -31.15
N LYS A 298 21.81 16.74 -31.96
CA LYS A 298 20.56 16.04 -31.62
C LYS A 298 20.78 15.28 -30.31
N VAL A 299 19.89 15.47 -29.35
CA VAL A 299 19.92 14.80 -28.04
C VAL A 299 18.71 13.91 -27.89
N ARG A 300 18.91 12.72 -27.33
CA ARG A 300 17.86 11.84 -26.82
C ARG A 300 18.00 11.67 -25.32
N LEU A 301 16.89 11.85 -24.60
CA LEU A 301 16.78 11.51 -23.19
C LEU A 301 15.91 10.26 -23.04
N ARG A 302 16.43 9.26 -22.34
CA ARG A 302 15.71 8.04 -21.96
C ARG A 302 15.41 8.15 -20.49
N VAL A 303 14.14 8.39 -20.15
CA VAL A 303 13.72 8.59 -18.79
C VAL A 303 13.04 7.34 -18.26
N VAL A 304 13.40 6.94 -17.03
CA VAL A 304 12.84 5.82 -16.29
C VAL A 304 12.32 6.35 -14.96
N ASN A 305 11.04 6.12 -14.64
CA ASN A 305 10.58 6.34 -13.28
C ASN A 305 10.92 5.12 -12.40
N THR A 306 11.97 5.24 -11.60
CA THR A 306 12.41 4.22 -10.62
C THR A 306 11.77 4.41 -9.24
N GLY A 307 10.93 5.44 -9.07
CA GLY A 307 10.27 5.85 -7.84
C GLY A 307 9.32 4.81 -7.27
N SER A 308 9.04 4.93 -5.99
CA SER A 308 8.29 3.93 -5.22
C SER A 308 6.80 4.21 -5.12
N VAL A 309 6.38 5.47 -5.24
CA VAL A 309 4.98 5.91 -5.11
C VAL A 309 4.62 6.91 -6.20
N ALA A 310 5.40 7.97 -6.37
CA ALA A 310 4.99 9.16 -7.12
C ALA A 310 5.12 8.98 -8.64
N GLY A 311 4.11 9.45 -9.36
CA GLY A 311 4.27 9.84 -10.76
C GLY A 311 5.20 11.05 -10.88
N LEU A 312 5.77 11.27 -12.06
CA LEU A 312 6.60 12.46 -12.30
C LEU A 312 6.36 13.08 -13.66
N SER A 313 6.33 14.40 -13.72
CA SER A 313 6.37 15.20 -14.95
C SER A 313 7.70 15.91 -15.09
N LEU A 314 8.10 16.21 -16.33
CA LEU A 314 9.40 16.78 -16.65
C LEU A 314 9.26 17.96 -17.60
N LYS A 315 10.02 19.02 -17.36
CA LYS A 315 10.15 20.20 -18.23
C LYS A 315 11.62 20.53 -18.45
N VAL A 316 12.02 20.80 -19.69
CA VAL A 316 13.41 21.21 -20.01
C VAL A 316 13.41 22.65 -20.49
N GLY A 317 14.04 23.54 -19.71
CA GLY A 317 14.14 24.96 -20.02
C GLY A 317 14.84 25.21 -21.36
N GLY A 318 14.21 25.98 -22.24
CA GLY A 318 14.77 26.33 -23.56
C GLY A 318 14.71 25.22 -24.61
N ALA A 319 14.03 24.11 -24.35
CA ALA A 319 13.84 23.01 -25.29
C ALA A 319 12.37 22.69 -25.54
N ILE A 320 12.12 22.01 -26.65
CA ILE A 320 10.88 21.28 -26.93
C ILE A 320 11.24 19.80 -26.92
N LEU A 321 10.41 19.02 -26.27
CA LEU A 321 10.53 17.58 -26.09
C LEU A 321 9.55 16.89 -27.04
N ARG A 322 9.98 15.80 -27.65
CA ARG A 322 9.12 14.95 -28.47
C ARG A 322 9.19 13.52 -27.95
N PRO A 323 8.13 13.01 -27.30
CA PRO A 323 8.00 11.58 -27.03
C PRO A 323 8.05 10.78 -28.34
N VAL A 324 9.03 9.90 -28.45
CA VAL A 324 9.25 9.05 -29.64
C VAL A 324 9.16 7.57 -29.32
N ARG A 325 9.42 7.17 -28.07
CA ARG A 325 9.31 5.78 -27.61
C ARG A 325 8.74 5.71 -26.20
N VAL A 326 8.06 4.61 -25.89
CA VAL A 326 7.62 4.29 -24.53
C VAL A 326 8.03 2.87 -24.13
N ASP A 327 8.27 2.68 -22.84
CA ASP A 327 8.60 1.40 -22.21
C ASP A 327 9.71 0.64 -22.96
N GLY A 328 9.47 -0.61 -23.36
CA GLY A 328 10.38 -1.50 -24.09
C GLY A 328 10.74 -1.03 -25.51
N GLY A 329 10.75 0.27 -25.77
CA GLY A 329 11.18 0.89 -27.03
C GLY A 329 10.09 1.09 -28.07
N PHE A 330 8.81 0.97 -27.69
CA PHE A 330 7.69 1.00 -28.62
C PHE A 330 7.49 2.40 -29.20
N PRO A 331 7.50 2.55 -30.54
CA PRO A 331 7.49 3.86 -31.17
C PRO A 331 6.11 4.52 -31.09
N VAL A 332 6.10 5.80 -30.72
CA VAL A 332 4.89 6.61 -30.58
C VAL A 332 4.97 7.87 -31.43
N LYS A 333 3.80 8.45 -31.72
CA LYS A 333 3.67 9.77 -32.30
C LYS A 333 3.03 10.68 -31.27
N SER A 334 3.74 11.75 -30.95
CA SER A 334 3.25 12.84 -30.12
C SER A 334 3.62 14.18 -30.75
N GLU A 335 2.85 15.21 -30.40
CA GLU A 335 3.20 16.59 -30.72
C GLU A 335 4.46 17.01 -29.94
N ALA A 336 5.16 18.01 -30.45
CA ALA A 336 6.29 18.58 -29.76
C ALA A 336 5.74 19.44 -28.60
N THR A 337 6.26 19.24 -27.41
CA THR A 337 5.71 19.78 -26.16
C THR A 337 6.83 20.33 -25.29
N GLU A 338 6.53 21.22 -24.35
CA GLU A 338 7.53 21.66 -23.37
C GLU A 338 7.66 20.71 -22.18
N THR A 339 6.65 19.86 -21.98
CA THR A 339 6.54 18.94 -20.84
C THR A 339 6.24 17.51 -21.28
N VAL A 340 6.63 16.55 -20.47
CA VAL A 340 6.47 15.12 -20.76
C VAL A 340 5.16 14.57 -20.18
N GLY A 341 4.39 15.31 -19.38
CA GLY A 341 3.26 14.75 -18.63
C GLY A 341 3.68 13.67 -17.62
N ILE A 342 2.72 13.01 -16.98
CA ILE A 342 3.01 12.07 -15.88
C ILE A 342 3.57 10.75 -16.41
N LEU A 343 4.77 10.40 -15.94
CA LEU A 343 5.39 9.09 -16.06
C LEU A 343 5.28 8.38 -14.70
N TYR A 344 4.56 7.27 -14.62
CA TYR A 344 4.33 6.55 -13.35
C TYR A 344 5.45 5.54 -13.03
N PRO A 345 5.60 5.10 -11.77
CA PRO A 345 6.57 4.08 -11.37
C PRO A 345 6.62 2.88 -12.33
N GLY A 346 7.82 2.59 -12.86
CA GLY A 346 8.07 1.50 -13.80
C GLY A 346 7.93 1.86 -15.28
N GLU A 347 7.29 2.98 -15.62
CA GLU A 347 7.16 3.45 -17.00
C GLU A 347 8.46 4.09 -17.50
N ARG A 348 8.69 4.01 -18.82
CA ARG A 348 9.82 4.66 -19.49
C ARG A 348 9.37 5.48 -20.69
N VAL A 349 10.11 6.53 -21.00
CA VAL A 349 9.88 7.34 -22.20
C VAL A 349 11.22 7.76 -22.82
N GLY A 350 11.30 7.62 -24.15
CA GLY A 350 12.37 8.19 -24.97
C GLY A 350 11.92 9.50 -25.59
N LEU A 351 12.70 10.55 -25.37
CA LEU A 351 12.41 11.93 -25.75
C LEU A 351 13.50 12.44 -26.68
N ASP A 352 13.13 12.84 -27.90
CA ASP A 352 14.03 13.63 -28.73
C ASP A 352 13.93 15.10 -28.28
N VAL A 353 15.08 15.75 -28.07
CA VAL A 353 15.16 17.12 -27.55
C VAL A 353 15.55 18.08 -28.67
N GLU A 354 14.74 19.11 -28.87
CA GLU A 354 14.97 20.19 -29.83
C GLU A 354 15.16 21.51 -29.08
N TRP A 355 16.37 22.07 -29.14
CA TRP A 355 16.70 23.32 -28.47
C TRP A 355 16.19 24.54 -29.24
N LYS A 356 15.55 25.48 -28.55
CA LYS A 356 15.10 26.73 -29.15
C LYS A 356 16.31 27.64 -29.37
N GLY A 357 16.75 27.92 -30.60
CA GLY A 357 17.82 28.91 -30.89
C GLY A 357 19.21 28.66 -30.23
N HIS A 358 20.09 29.66 -30.28
CA HIS A 358 21.39 29.65 -29.58
C HIS A 358 21.22 30.17 -28.15
N HIS A 359 20.66 29.37 -27.25
CA HIS A 359 20.49 29.77 -25.85
C HIS A 359 21.77 29.55 -25.05
N ALA A 360 22.30 30.65 -24.50
CA ALA A 360 23.47 30.70 -23.62
C ALA A 360 23.12 31.08 -22.17
N GLY A 361 21.84 30.93 -21.76
CA GLY A 361 21.39 31.20 -20.39
C GLY A 361 20.26 30.25 -19.99
N ASP A 362 20.33 29.76 -18.76
CA ASP A 362 19.24 29.14 -17.98
C ASP A 362 18.61 27.86 -18.59
N CYS A 363 19.42 26.81 -18.74
CA CYS A 363 18.99 25.46 -19.13
C CYS A 363 18.99 24.53 -17.91
N TRP A 364 17.82 24.29 -17.33
CA TRP A 364 17.60 23.27 -16.30
C TRP A 364 16.50 22.29 -16.73
N LEU A 365 16.56 21.09 -16.17
CA LEU A 365 15.47 20.13 -16.19
C LEU A 365 14.74 20.22 -14.85
N THR A 366 13.44 20.44 -14.87
CA THR A 366 12.59 20.46 -13.68
C THR A 366 11.76 19.18 -13.62
N ILE A 367 11.80 18.52 -12.47
CA ILE A 367 10.92 17.40 -12.11
C ILE A 367 9.79 17.95 -11.26
N TYR A 368 8.58 17.50 -11.55
CA TYR A 368 7.37 17.72 -10.76
C TYR A 368 6.86 16.36 -10.29
N LEU A 369 6.89 16.11 -8.99
CA LEU A 369 6.25 14.92 -8.43
C LEU A 369 4.73 15.10 -8.45
N ASP A 370 4.03 14.11 -8.97
CA ASP A 370 2.58 14.05 -8.98
C ASP A 370 2.06 13.73 -7.56
N ASP A 371 1.15 14.55 -7.06
CA ASP A 371 0.63 14.47 -5.69
C ASP A 371 -0.75 13.78 -5.60
N GLU A 372 -1.27 13.23 -6.71
CA GLU A 372 -2.59 12.57 -6.73
C GLU A 372 -2.73 11.48 -5.66
N ASN A 373 -1.65 10.75 -5.41
CA ASN A 373 -1.60 9.68 -4.43
C ASN A 373 -1.07 10.14 -3.06
N PHE A 374 -0.82 11.43 -2.82
CA PHE A 374 -0.35 11.91 -1.51
C PHE A 374 -1.53 12.18 -0.57
N GLY A 375 -1.87 11.21 0.28
CA GLY A 375 -3.00 11.30 1.21
C GLY A 375 -2.82 12.31 2.38
N TYR A 376 -1.65 12.94 2.50
CA TYR A 376 -1.34 13.97 3.50
C TYR A 376 -0.15 14.83 3.02
N PRO A 377 0.05 16.05 3.56
CA PRO A 377 1.20 16.87 3.20
C PRO A 377 2.48 16.40 3.91
N ASN A 378 3.62 16.47 3.24
CA ASN A 378 4.94 16.46 3.86
C ASN A 378 5.58 17.86 3.68
N PRO A 379 5.56 18.73 4.70
CA PRO A 379 6.13 20.08 4.59
C PRO A 379 7.63 20.10 4.24
N ALA A 380 8.36 19.02 4.51
CA ALA A 380 9.77 18.93 4.20
C ALA A 380 10.05 18.57 2.72
N LEU A 381 9.07 17.99 2.03
CA LEU A 381 9.19 17.64 0.61
C LEU A 381 9.16 18.92 -0.22
N ASN A 382 10.17 19.10 -1.06
CA ASN A 382 10.05 19.96 -2.24
C ASN A 382 9.61 19.09 -3.43
N PRO A 383 8.32 19.12 -3.83
CA PRO A 383 7.81 18.27 -4.91
C PRO A 383 8.31 18.72 -6.29
N THR A 384 8.87 19.92 -6.40
CA THR A 384 9.35 20.48 -7.66
C THR A 384 10.82 20.83 -7.56
N GLN A 385 11.68 20.06 -8.24
CA GLN A 385 13.13 20.24 -8.17
C GLN A 385 13.74 20.43 -9.54
N SER A 386 14.57 21.47 -9.68
CA SER A 386 15.35 21.72 -10.89
C SER A 386 16.77 21.16 -10.77
N PHE A 387 17.32 20.73 -11.90
CA PHE A 387 18.67 20.20 -12.08
C PHE A 387 19.38 20.93 -13.23
N PRO A 388 20.66 21.30 -13.10
CA PRO A 388 21.38 21.97 -14.18
C PRO A 388 21.51 21.04 -15.40
N THR A 389 21.19 21.51 -16.60
CA THR A 389 21.27 20.67 -17.81
C THR A 389 22.68 20.64 -18.40
N PHE A 390 23.37 21.77 -18.42
CA PHE A 390 24.72 21.92 -18.96
C PHE A 390 25.63 22.69 -18.01
N SER A 391 26.94 22.52 -18.16
CA SER A 391 27.92 23.36 -17.45
C SER A 391 27.90 24.79 -18.00
N SER A 392 27.65 25.79 -17.15
CA SER A 392 27.68 27.20 -17.58
C SER A 392 29.12 27.71 -17.73
N SER A 393 29.38 28.48 -18.79
CA SER A 393 30.67 29.17 -19.00
C SER A 393 30.86 30.39 -18.07
N THR A 394 29.81 30.85 -17.40
CA THR A 394 29.83 31.98 -16.45
C THR A 394 29.83 31.50 -15.01
N LYS A 395 30.96 31.68 -14.30
CA LYS A 395 31.09 31.50 -12.84
C LYS A 395 30.36 32.61 -12.08
N GLY A 396 29.03 32.57 -12.06
CA GLY A 396 28.17 33.42 -11.23
C GLY A 396 27.19 32.59 -10.41
N SER A 397 26.79 33.10 -9.25
CA SER A 397 25.74 32.51 -8.39
C SER A 397 24.45 32.35 -9.19
N PHE A 398 24.11 31.12 -9.59
CA PHE A 398 22.77 30.83 -10.13
C PHE A 398 21.80 30.79 -8.96
N ASN A 399 20.80 31.67 -8.98
CA ASN A 399 19.60 31.43 -8.19
C ASN A 399 18.86 30.27 -8.85
N GLU A 400 18.44 29.31 -8.05
CA GLU A 400 17.53 28.27 -8.50
C GLU A 400 16.31 28.91 -9.16
N PRO A 401 15.83 28.40 -10.30
CA PRO A 401 14.58 28.88 -10.88
C PRO A 401 13.43 28.69 -9.89
N ILE A 402 12.50 29.63 -9.87
CA ILE A 402 11.22 29.43 -9.17
C ILE A 402 10.29 28.75 -10.18
N PRO A 403 10.02 27.45 -10.05
CA PRO A 403 9.19 26.74 -11.00
C PRO A 403 7.72 27.12 -10.77
N TYR A 404 7.00 27.36 -11.86
CA TYR A 404 5.54 27.48 -11.82
C TYR A 404 4.91 26.08 -11.82
N PRO A 405 3.77 25.89 -11.12
CA PRO A 405 2.97 24.67 -11.26
C PRO A 405 2.63 24.38 -12.71
N LEU A 406 2.47 23.10 -13.05
CA LEU A 406 2.04 22.68 -14.39
C LEU A 406 0.53 22.85 -14.55
N GLU A 407 0.11 23.28 -15.73
CA GLU A 407 -1.30 23.29 -16.14
C GLU A 407 -1.77 21.87 -16.53
N GLN A 408 -3.08 21.63 -16.55
CA GLN A 408 -3.65 20.30 -16.80
C GLN A 408 -3.22 19.71 -18.16
N ASP A 409 -3.17 20.52 -19.22
CA ASP A 409 -2.73 20.10 -20.55
C ASP A 409 -1.23 19.76 -20.61
N GLU A 410 -0.41 20.38 -19.75
CA GLU A 410 1.01 20.03 -19.59
C GLU A 410 1.20 18.67 -18.89
N ILE A 411 0.21 18.20 -18.13
CA ILE A 411 0.23 16.94 -17.36
C ILE A 411 -0.27 15.76 -18.20
N GLU A 412 -1.22 15.98 -19.12
CA GLU A 412 -1.91 14.92 -19.87
C GLU A 412 -1.17 14.43 -21.14
N VAL A 413 0.04 14.92 -21.42
CA VAL A 413 0.81 14.60 -22.64
C VAL A 413 1.06 13.10 -22.82
N LEU A 414 1.44 12.39 -21.76
CA LEU A 414 1.68 10.94 -21.78
C LEU A 414 0.45 10.11 -21.43
N ASP A 415 -0.73 10.73 -21.27
CA ASP A 415 -1.96 9.99 -21.08
C ASP A 415 -2.20 9.09 -22.31
N SER A 416 -2.49 7.82 -22.05
CA SER A 416 -2.86 6.82 -23.04
C SER A 416 -4.00 7.22 -24.00
N GLN A 417 -4.83 8.19 -23.65
CA GLN A 417 -5.86 8.77 -24.51
C GLN A 417 -5.28 9.74 -25.55
N ASN A 418 -4.21 10.46 -25.19
CA ASN A 418 -3.57 11.47 -26.03
C ASN A 418 -2.44 10.88 -26.89
N LEU A 419 -1.77 9.84 -26.38
CA LEU A 419 -0.65 9.19 -27.07
C LEU A 419 -1.13 8.15 -28.10
N LYS A 420 -0.45 8.08 -29.26
CA LYS A 420 -0.74 7.10 -30.32
C LYS A 420 0.51 6.34 -30.73
N ALA A 421 0.36 5.06 -31.10
CA ALA A 421 1.44 4.32 -31.73
C ALA A 421 1.89 4.96 -33.05
N ALA A 422 3.18 4.90 -33.35
CA ALA A 422 3.72 5.50 -34.57
C ALA A 422 3.27 4.78 -35.85
N THR A 423 3.04 3.47 -35.75
CA THR A 423 2.64 2.58 -36.84
C THR A 423 1.29 1.93 -36.53
N LYS A 424 0.49 1.69 -37.58
CA LYS A 424 -0.76 0.94 -37.46
C LYS A 424 -0.44 -0.48 -37.01
N VAL A 425 -1.17 -0.97 -36.01
CA VAL A 425 -0.99 -2.33 -35.52
C VAL A 425 -1.43 -3.35 -36.58
N SER A 426 -0.59 -4.35 -36.82
CA SER A 426 -0.82 -5.41 -37.82
C SER A 426 -0.72 -6.82 -37.23
N ASP A 427 -0.15 -6.95 -36.03
CA ASP A 427 0.10 -8.21 -35.33
C ASP A 427 -0.98 -8.54 -34.28
N LEU A 428 -1.93 -7.63 -34.01
CA LEU A 428 -3.03 -7.86 -33.07
C LEU A 428 -4.21 -8.58 -33.77
N PRO A 429 -4.61 -9.77 -33.30
CA PRO A 429 -5.81 -10.43 -33.80
C PRO A 429 -7.07 -9.54 -33.66
N ALA A 430 -7.95 -9.60 -34.67
CA ALA A 430 -9.13 -8.72 -34.74
C ALA A 430 -10.16 -8.95 -33.63
N LYS A 431 -10.20 -10.16 -33.06
CA LYS A 431 -11.11 -10.51 -31.96
C LYS A 431 -10.32 -11.13 -30.81
N ALA A 432 -10.68 -10.76 -29.59
CA ALA A 432 -10.23 -11.46 -28.41
C ALA A 432 -10.87 -12.86 -28.36
N GLU A 433 -10.07 -13.87 -28.02
CA GLU A 433 -10.55 -15.23 -27.77
C GLU A 433 -11.02 -15.41 -26.32
N GLN A 434 -10.49 -14.59 -25.43
CA GLN A 434 -10.80 -14.57 -24.00
C GLN A 434 -10.79 -13.14 -23.49
N THR A 435 -11.66 -12.87 -22.54
CA THR A 435 -11.71 -11.59 -21.82
C THR A 435 -11.57 -11.87 -20.33
N ILE A 436 -10.68 -11.14 -19.67
CA ILE A 436 -10.39 -11.21 -18.24
C ILE A 436 -10.85 -9.89 -17.63
N LEU A 437 -11.70 -9.96 -16.61
CA LEU A 437 -12.20 -8.80 -15.89
C LEU A 437 -11.61 -8.80 -14.48
N LEU A 438 -10.90 -7.74 -14.13
CA LEU A 438 -10.22 -7.56 -12.86
C LEU A 438 -10.77 -6.31 -12.18
N TYR A 439 -11.01 -6.40 -10.88
CA TYR A 439 -11.34 -5.28 -10.01
C TYR A 439 -10.22 -5.13 -8.98
N ALA A 440 -9.47 -4.03 -9.04
CA ALA A 440 -8.39 -3.74 -8.11
C ALA A 440 -8.91 -2.80 -7.01
N LYS A 441 -8.58 -3.12 -5.75
CA LYS A 441 -8.94 -2.31 -4.59
C LYS A 441 -7.95 -2.51 -3.45
N VAL A 442 -7.67 -1.50 -2.66
CA VAL A 442 -7.00 -1.62 -1.35
C VAL A 442 -8.06 -1.53 -0.25
N GLU A 443 -8.14 -2.56 0.59
CA GLU A 443 -9.12 -2.64 1.68
C GLU A 443 -8.46 -2.75 3.05
N LYS A 444 -9.21 -2.32 4.08
CA LYS A 444 -8.83 -2.38 5.49
C LYS A 444 -9.86 -3.24 6.22
N LEU A 445 -9.57 -4.53 6.35
CA LEU A 445 -10.47 -5.49 7.01
C LEU A 445 -9.99 -5.72 8.45
N ALA A 446 -10.90 -5.80 9.42
CA ALA A 446 -10.49 -5.90 10.82
C ALA A 446 -9.83 -7.25 11.13
N HIS A 447 -10.27 -8.32 10.48
CA HIS A 447 -9.61 -9.62 10.54
C HIS A 447 -8.19 -9.63 9.94
N MET A 448 -7.82 -8.59 9.18
CA MET A 448 -6.48 -8.33 8.66
C MET A 448 -5.75 -7.22 9.44
N ASP A 449 -6.01 -7.13 10.75
CA ASP A 449 -5.43 -6.11 11.64
C ASP A 449 -5.77 -4.65 11.26
N TYR A 450 -6.79 -4.46 10.41
CA TYR A 450 -7.14 -3.17 9.79
C TYR A 450 -5.96 -2.53 9.03
N ALA A 451 -5.01 -3.36 8.61
CA ALA A 451 -3.92 -2.97 7.74
C ALA A 451 -4.44 -2.86 6.29
N PRO A 452 -3.94 -1.91 5.48
CA PRO A 452 -4.21 -1.89 4.06
C PRO A 452 -3.67 -3.15 3.39
N VAL A 453 -4.53 -3.79 2.61
CA VAL A 453 -4.22 -4.98 1.81
C VAL A 453 -4.85 -4.80 0.43
N GLY A 454 -4.07 -5.08 -0.60
CA GLY A 454 -4.48 -5.04 -1.99
C GLY A 454 -5.21 -6.31 -2.41
N PHE A 455 -6.30 -6.11 -3.13
CA PHE A 455 -7.16 -7.14 -3.68
C PHE A 455 -7.27 -6.97 -5.19
N ILE A 456 -7.18 -8.09 -5.89
CA ILE A 456 -7.56 -8.20 -7.30
C ILE A 456 -8.70 -9.21 -7.34
N ASN A 457 -9.88 -8.74 -7.74
CA ASN A 457 -11.16 -9.38 -7.41
C ASN A 457 -11.18 -9.66 -5.90
N HIS A 458 -11.83 -10.72 -5.44
CA HIS A 458 -11.91 -11.02 -4.00
C HIS A 458 -10.68 -11.78 -3.46
N THR A 459 -9.49 -11.56 -4.05
CA THR A 459 -8.27 -12.28 -3.67
C THR A 459 -7.10 -11.33 -3.45
N SER A 460 -6.36 -11.54 -2.37
CA SER A 460 -5.06 -10.91 -2.11
C SER A 460 -3.93 -11.93 -2.32
N TRP A 461 -2.81 -11.47 -2.86
CA TRP A 461 -1.67 -12.35 -3.18
C TRP A 461 -0.64 -12.37 -2.07
N THR A 462 -0.22 -13.56 -1.63
CA THR A 462 0.97 -13.70 -0.78
C THR A 462 2.06 -14.52 -1.49
N PRO A 463 3.35 -14.16 -1.36
CA PRO A 463 4.43 -14.93 -1.98
C PRO A 463 4.46 -16.40 -1.54
N GLN A 464 4.47 -17.31 -2.52
CA GLN A 464 4.44 -18.76 -2.27
C GLN A 464 5.84 -19.33 -2.00
N ASN A 465 5.93 -20.28 -1.06
CA ASN A 465 7.16 -21.01 -0.78
C ASN A 465 6.87 -22.51 -0.62
N PRO A 466 7.31 -23.39 -1.54
CA PRO A 466 8.15 -23.10 -2.72
C PRO A 466 7.42 -22.28 -3.81
N PRO A 467 8.12 -21.65 -4.77
CA PRO A 467 7.50 -20.78 -5.79
C PRO A 467 6.60 -21.57 -6.74
N LEU A 468 5.59 -20.90 -7.32
CA LEU A 468 4.57 -21.53 -8.16
C LEU A 468 5.14 -22.34 -9.34
N LEU A 469 6.24 -21.86 -9.94
CA LEU A 469 6.93 -22.55 -11.04
C LEU A 469 7.39 -23.97 -10.69
N THR A 470 7.55 -24.28 -9.40
CA THR A 470 7.95 -25.61 -8.90
C THR A 470 6.78 -26.45 -8.39
N GLN A 471 5.57 -25.87 -8.34
CA GLN A 471 4.37 -26.53 -7.84
C GLN A 471 3.53 -27.12 -9.00
N ASN A 472 2.64 -28.05 -8.67
CA ASN A 472 1.68 -28.59 -9.65
C ASN A 472 0.56 -27.56 -9.89
N GLN A 473 0.17 -27.34 -11.14
CA GLN A 473 -0.88 -26.41 -11.53
C GLN A 473 -2.19 -26.63 -10.76
N THR A 474 -2.59 -27.90 -10.58
CA THR A 474 -3.84 -28.23 -9.90
C THR A 474 -3.86 -27.78 -8.44
N SER A 475 -2.71 -27.64 -7.78
CA SER A 475 -2.67 -27.26 -6.35
C SER A 475 -2.91 -25.77 -6.10
N TRP A 476 -2.79 -24.92 -7.13
CA TRP A 476 -3.03 -23.48 -7.01
C TRP A 476 -4.18 -22.99 -7.88
N ASN A 477 -4.62 -23.75 -8.88
CA ASN A 477 -5.86 -23.47 -9.63
C ASN A 477 -7.11 -23.43 -8.74
N GLU A 478 -7.14 -24.19 -7.64
CA GLU A 478 -8.26 -24.16 -6.67
C GLU A 478 -8.43 -22.80 -5.99
N ASN A 479 -7.38 -21.97 -5.96
CA ASN A 479 -7.38 -20.65 -5.31
C ASN A 479 -7.77 -19.50 -6.27
N GLN A 480 -8.10 -19.81 -7.53
CA GLN A 480 -8.66 -18.87 -8.52
C GLN A 480 -7.90 -17.53 -8.70
N LEU A 481 -6.58 -17.54 -8.53
CA LEU A 481 -5.78 -16.31 -8.46
C LEU A 481 -5.83 -15.45 -9.74
N ILE A 482 -6.03 -16.02 -10.94
CA ILE A 482 -6.46 -15.40 -12.21
C ILE A 482 -7.04 -16.50 -13.14
N PRO A 483 -7.94 -16.19 -14.08
CA PRO A 483 -8.31 -17.09 -15.17
C PRO A 483 -7.15 -17.58 -16.05
N PHE A 484 -7.07 -18.90 -16.23
CA PHE A 484 -6.14 -19.57 -17.13
C PHE A 484 -6.25 -19.09 -18.59
N ILE A 485 -5.10 -18.84 -19.25
CA ILE A 485 -5.03 -18.58 -20.69
C ILE A 485 -4.58 -19.87 -21.40
N GLY A 486 -5.54 -20.57 -22.01
CA GLY A 486 -5.28 -21.83 -22.69
C GLY A 486 -4.41 -21.69 -23.94
N MET A 487 -3.12 -22.00 -23.83
CA MET A 487 -2.19 -22.02 -24.96
C MET A 487 -2.02 -23.46 -25.50
N SER A 488 -3.03 -23.96 -26.22
CA SER A 488 -3.08 -25.34 -26.74
C SER A 488 -2.38 -25.53 -28.09
N ASP A 489 -2.38 -24.50 -28.93
CA ASP A 489 -1.79 -24.53 -30.27
C ASP A 489 -0.78 -23.38 -30.32
N ARG A 490 0.43 -23.57 -30.87
CA ARG A 490 1.51 -22.55 -30.95
C ARG A 490 1.15 -21.23 -31.68
N LYS A 491 -0.14 -20.93 -31.89
CA LYS A 491 -0.67 -19.71 -32.46
C LYS A 491 -0.91 -18.69 -31.33
N PRO A 492 -0.37 -17.47 -31.46
CA PRO A 492 -0.68 -16.37 -30.56
C PRO A 492 -2.18 -16.12 -30.47
N LYS A 493 -2.69 -15.93 -29.26
CA LYS A 493 -4.10 -15.60 -28.99
C LYS A 493 -4.22 -14.19 -28.45
N ARG A 494 -5.25 -13.46 -28.86
CA ARG A 494 -5.58 -12.18 -28.22
C ARG A 494 -6.42 -12.44 -26.96
N VAL A 495 -5.97 -11.89 -25.85
CA VAL A 495 -6.70 -11.85 -24.58
C VAL A 495 -6.92 -10.40 -24.22
N ASP A 496 -8.17 -10.01 -24.01
CA ASP A 496 -8.48 -8.67 -23.52
C ASP A 496 -8.51 -8.72 -21.98
N ILE A 497 -7.79 -7.81 -21.32
CA ILE A 497 -7.74 -7.68 -19.87
C ILE A 497 -8.31 -6.30 -19.51
N ILE A 498 -9.39 -6.28 -18.75
CA ILE A 498 -9.99 -5.06 -18.22
C ILE A 498 -9.60 -4.98 -16.75
N ILE A 499 -8.97 -3.87 -16.35
CA ILE A 499 -8.64 -3.58 -14.96
C ILE A 499 -9.48 -2.38 -14.54
N ASN A 500 -10.43 -2.61 -13.65
CA ASN A 500 -11.24 -1.59 -13.00
C ASN A 500 -10.57 -1.20 -11.69
N ASN A 501 -10.38 0.09 -11.48
CA ASN A 501 -9.84 0.63 -10.24
C ASN A 501 -10.99 1.10 -9.34
N LEU A 502 -11.09 0.49 -8.15
CA LEU A 502 -12.08 0.81 -7.14
C LEU A 502 -11.52 1.67 -6.00
N ASP A 503 -10.35 2.28 -6.22
CA ASP A 503 -9.71 3.20 -5.28
C ASP A 503 -9.71 4.64 -5.80
N ASP A 504 -9.44 5.57 -4.87
CA ASP A 504 -9.44 7.01 -5.07
C ASP A 504 -8.12 7.58 -5.63
N GLY A 505 -7.07 6.77 -5.65
CA GLY A 505 -5.80 7.05 -6.30
C GLY A 505 -5.64 6.26 -7.59
N ALA A 506 -4.66 6.63 -8.43
CA ALA A 506 -4.30 5.85 -9.60
C ALA A 506 -3.35 4.69 -9.21
N HIS A 507 -3.31 3.61 -10.02
CA HIS A 507 -2.41 2.47 -9.80
C HIS A 507 -1.62 2.13 -11.07
N PRO A 508 -0.28 2.22 -11.08
CA PRO A 508 0.53 1.75 -12.20
C PRO A 508 0.60 0.23 -12.20
N PHE A 509 -0.12 -0.43 -13.09
CA PHE A 509 -0.06 -1.89 -13.24
C PHE A 509 1.04 -2.31 -14.23
N HIS A 510 1.92 -3.20 -13.79
CA HIS A 510 2.97 -3.82 -14.59
C HIS A 510 2.66 -5.30 -14.84
N LEU A 511 2.86 -5.76 -16.09
CA LEU A 511 2.76 -7.17 -16.48
C LEU A 511 4.13 -7.72 -16.89
N HIS A 512 4.57 -8.78 -16.23
CA HIS A 512 5.79 -9.48 -16.58
C HIS A 512 5.66 -10.26 -17.89
N GLY A 513 6.77 -10.47 -18.58
CA GLY A 513 6.89 -11.40 -19.71
C GLY A 513 6.18 -10.99 -21.01
N HIS A 514 5.34 -9.96 -20.98
CA HIS A 514 4.57 -9.51 -22.13
C HIS A 514 4.34 -8.01 -22.14
N PRO A 515 4.58 -7.33 -23.27
CA PRO A 515 3.94 -6.06 -23.52
C PRO A 515 2.48 -6.26 -23.93
N PHE A 516 1.65 -5.25 -23.67
CA PHE A 516 0.23 -5.20 -24.01
C PHE A 516 -0.11 -3.92 -24.79
N TYR A 517 -1.19 -3.97 -25.56
CA TYR A 517 -1.78 -2.82 -26.23
C TYR A 517 -2.80 -2.15 -25.33
N ILE A 518 -2.72 -0.84 -25.14
CA ILE A 518 -3.73 -0.07 -24.41
C ILE A 518 -4.81 0.35 -25.42
N LEU A 519 -5.97 -0.30 -25.34
CA LEU A 519 -7.10 -0.03 -26.22
C LEU A 519 -7.98 1.10 -25.70
N SER A 520 -8.10 1.23 -24.38
CA SER A 520 -8.85 2.30 -23.74
C SER A 520 -8.29 2.56 -22.35
N SER A 521 -8.38 3.81 -21.91
CA SER A 521 -8.16 4.23 -20.55
C SER A 521 -9.20 5.29 -20.25
N TYR A 522 -9.80 5.23 -19.08
CA TYR A 522 -10.86 6.14 -18.67
C TYR A 522 -10.70 6.51 -17.21
N ARG A 523 -10.62 7.82 -16.97
CA ARG A 523 -10.68 8.42 -15.63
C ARG A 523 -12.10 8.88 -15.38
N ASN A 524 -12.67 8.50 -14.23
CA ASN A 524 -13.98 9.03 -13.86
C ASN A 524 -13.85 10.53 -13.53
N PRO A 525 -14.66 11.42 -14.12
CA PRO A 525 -14.49 12.87 -13.96
C PRO A 525 -14.84 13.37 -12.55
N GLY A 526 -15.57 12.60 -11.75
CA GLY A 526 -15.99 12.99 -10.40
C GLY A 526 -15.75 11.91 -9.35
N ARG A 527 -15.97 12.28 -8.07
CA ARG A 527 -15.97 11.36 -6.93
C ARG A 527 -17.39 10.89 -6.54
N GLY A 528 -18.40 11.17 -7.38
CA GLY A 528 -19.79 10.76 -7.12
C GLY A 528 -20.20 9.42 -7.75
N SER A 529 -19.32 8.77 -8.51
CA SER A 529 -19.62 7.52 -9.22
C SER A 529 -18.35 6.68 -9.44
N TRP A 530 -18.55 5.44 -9.90
CA TRP A 530 -17.47 4.54 -10.33
C TRP A 530 -17.46 4.45 -11.86
N GLY A 531 -16.28 4.65 -12.46
CA GLY A 531 -16.05 4.53 -13.89
C GLY A 531 -15.70 3.12 -14.33
N SER A 532 -16.14 2.08 -13.63
CA SER A 532 -15.88 0.68 -14.02
C SER A 532 -16.53 0.33 -15.37
N TYR A 533 -15.88 -0.54 -16.13
CA TYR A 533 -16.36 -1.05 -17.41
C TYR A 533 -16.52 -2.57 -17.37
N ASN A 534 -17.68 -3.05 -17.80
CA ASN A 534 -17.97 -4.47 -17.97
C ASN A 534 -18.46 -4.75 -19.40
N PRO A 535 -17.67 -5.43 -20.25
CA PRO A 535 -18.02 -5.67 -21.65
C PRO A 535 -19.22 -6.59 -21.86
N TYR A 536 -19.74 -7.23 -20.81
CA TYR A 536 -20.91 -8.11 -20.87
C TYR A 536 -22.23 -7.36 -20.62
N THR A 537 -22.18 -6.18 -20.00
CA THR A 537 -23.34 -5.32 -19.73
C THR A 537 -23.30 -4.03 -20.53
N ASP A 538 -22.11 -3.51 -20.79
CA ASP A 538 -21.90 -2.23 -21.45
C ASP A 538 -21.64 -2.41 -22.95
N LYS A 539 -22.16 -1.48 -23.75
CA LYS A 539 -21.99 -1.54 -25.21
C LYS A 539 -20.55 -1.28 -25.65
N ALA A 540 -19.85 -0.37 -24.96
CA ALA A 540 -18.47 0.06 -25.22
C ALA A 540 -17.97 0.87 -24.01
N PRO A 541 -16.65 0.97 -23.78
CA PRO A 541 -16.11 1.89 -22.78
C PRO A 541 -16.36 3.35 -23.22
N PRO A 542 -16.41 4.32 -22.28
CA PRO A 542 -16.75 5.72 -22.58
C PRO A 542 -15.87 6.36 -23.66
N ASN A 543 -14.57 6.06 -23.65
CA ASN A 543 -13.60 6.58 -24.62
C ASN A 543 -13.49 5.73 -25.90
N GLY A 544 -14.31 4.68 -26.03
CA GLY A 544 -14.20 3.70 -27.11
C GLY A 544 -12.92 2.86 -27.04
N LEU A 545 -12.72 2.02 -28.06
CA LEU A 545 -11.53 1.16 -28.20
C LEU A 545 -10.68 1.65 -29.39
N ASN A 546 -9.45 2.05 -29.13
CA ASN A 546 -8.45 2.33 -30.16
C ASN A 546 -7.77 1.03 -30.60
N VAL A 547 -8.21 0.45 -31.72
CA VAL A 547 -7.61 -0.77 -32.29
C VAL A 547 -6.73 -0.49 -33.51
N GLU A 548 -6.61 0.77 -33.94
CA GLU A 548 -5.80 1.13 -35.11
C GLU A 548 -4.38 1.53 -34.72
N PHE A 549 -4.24 2.42 -33.75
CA PHE A 549 -2.95 2.92 -33.25
C PHE A 549 -2.87 2.84 -31.72
N PRO A 550 -3.24 1.71 -31.06
CA PRO A 550 -3.07 1.59 -29.62
C PRO A 550 -1.60 1.63 -29.24
N VAL A 551 -1.28 2.36 -28.19
CA VAL A 551 0.07 2.37 -27.62
C VAL A 551 0.38 0.99 -27.04
N ARG A 552 1.61 0.52 -27.24
CA ARG A 552 2.10 -0.73 -26.67
C ARG A 552 3.04 -0.41 -25.51
N LYS A 553 2.81 -1.03 -24.35
CA LYS A 553 3.51 -0.79 -23.08
C LYS A 553 3.66 -2.09 -22.30
N ASP A 554 4.41 -2.08 -21.22
CA ASP A 554 4.42 -3.15 -20.21
C ASP A 554 3.96 -2.65 -18.83
N THR A 555 3.82 -1.33 -18.68
CA THR A 555 3.30 -0.68 -17.47
C THR A 555 2.27 0.38 -17.87
N VAL A 556 1.15 0.45 -17.15
CA VAL A 556 0.09 1.44 -17.41
C VAL A 556 -0.55 1.89 -16.10
N SER A 557 -0.71 3.20 -15.93
CA SER A 557 -1.55 3.73 -14.86
C SER A 557 -3.02 3.47 -15.12
N VAL A 558 -3.68 2.80 -14.18
CA VAL A 558 -5.13 2.65 -14.12
C VAL A 558 -5.67 3.84 -13.35
N PRO A 559 -6.38 4.77 -14.01
CA PRO A 559 -6.77 6.04 -13.38
C PRO A 559 -7.69 5.82 -12.17
N ARG A 560 -7.69 6.79 -11.23
CA ARG A 560 -8.58 6.76 -10.06
C ARG A 560 -10.03 6.48 -10.46
N ARG A 561 -10.70 5.60 -9.72
CA ARG A 561 -12.11 5.20 -9.94
C ARG A 561 -12.44 4.82 -11.38
N GLY A 562 -11.44 4.49 -12.18
CA GLY A 562 -11.51 4.38 -13.62
C GLY A 562 -11.28 2.96 -14.09
N HIS A 563 -10.88 2.82 -15.35
CA HIS A 563 -10.46 1.53 -15.89
C HIS A 563 -9.47 1.68 -17.04
N VAL A 564 -8.82 0.56 -17.36
CA VAL A 564 -8.12 0.37 -18.64
C VAL A 564 -8.61 -0.89 -19.32
N VAL A 565 -8.59 -0.89 -20.65
CA VAL A 565 -8.81 -2.06 -21.50
C VAL A 565 -7.52 -2.36 -22.24
N LEU A 566 -6.91 -3.50 -21.92
CA LEU A 566 -5.65 -3.96 -22.49
C LEU A 566 -5.91 -5.13 -23.44
N ALA A 567 -5.15 -5.21 -24.52
CA ALA A 567 -5.10 -6.38 -25.37
C ALA A 567 -3.69 -6.99 -25.33
N LEU A 568 -3.63 -8.20 -24.80
CA LEU A 568 -2.44 -9.02 -24.70
C LEU A 568 -2.41 -10.02 -25.86
N VAL A 569 -1.24 -10.18 -26.49
CA VAL A 569 -0.98 -11.27 -27.43
C VAL A 569 -0.25 -12.38 -26.66
N ALA A 570 -0.99 -13.40 -26.22
CA ALA A 570 -0.45 -14.53 -25.48
C ALA A 570 0.34 -15.47 -26.40
N ASP A 571 1.67 -15.29 -26.42
CA ASP A 571 2.61 -16.06 -27.25
C ASP A 571 3.86 -16.53 -26.49
N ASN A 572 3.90 -16.32 -25.17
CA ASN A 572 5.04 -16.58 -24.31
C ASN A 572 4.62 -17.40 -23.07
N PRO A 573 4.76 -18.74 -23.14
CA PRO A 573 4.34 -19.62 -22.07
C PRO A 573 5.12 -19.40 -20.77
N GLY A 574 4.40 -19.33 -19.65
CA GLY A 574 5.00 -19.11 -18.34
C GLY A 574 3.98 -18.63 -17.30
N ILE A 575 4.52 -18.42 -16.10
CA ILE A 575 3.83 -17.85 -14.93
C ILE A 575 4.34 -16.42 -14.80
N TRP A 576 3.48 -15.44 -15.04
CA TRP A 576 3.85 -14.03 -15.13
C TRP A 576 3.12 -13.19 -14.10
N ALA A 577 3.83 -12.41 -13.30
CA ALA A 577 3.21 -11.53 -12.32
C ALA A 577 2.52 -10.34 -13.01
N LEU A 578 1.34 -9.99 -12.52
CA LEU A 578 0.63 -8.74 -12.80
C LEU A 578 0.46 -8.01 -11.47
N HIS A 579 1.00 -6.82 -11.29
CA HIS A 579 0.92 -6.14 -10.00
C HIS A 579 0.95 -4.62 -10.13
N CYS A 580 0.47 -3.93 -9.09
CA CYS A 580 0.71 -2.51 -8.94
C CYS A 580 2.20 -2.26 -8.69
N HIS A 581 2.76 -1.23 -9.32
CA HIS A 581 4.16 -0.85 -9.26
C HIS A 581 4.43 0.29 -8.26
N MET A 582 3.37 0.74 -7.54
CA MET A 582 3.55 1.39 -6.25
C MET A 582 4.00 0.36 -5.23
N LEU A 583 5.14 0.62 -4.60
CA LEU A 583 5.88 -0.40 -3.88
C LEU A 583 5.15 -0.87 -2.61
N VAL A 584 4.48 0.05 -1.92
CA VAL A 584 3.64 -0.29 -0.76
C VAL A 584 2.44 -1.14 -1.14
N HIS A 585 1.81 -0.89 -2.29
CA HIS A 585 0.68 -1.72 -2.75
C HIS A 585 1.14 -3.11 -3.19
N MET A 586 2.27 -3.21 -3.89
CA MET A 586 2.88 -4.51 -4.23
C MET A 586 3.25 -5.31 -2.98
N ALA A 587 3.90 -4.66 -2.01
CA ALA A 587 4.33 -5.29 -0.75
C ALA A 587 3.15 -5.61 0.18
N ARG A 588 1.98 -5.02 -0.09
CA ARG A 588 0.69 -5.32 0.56
C ARG A 588 -0.27 -6.00 -0.40
N ASP A 589 0.25 -6.89 -1.24
CA ASP A 589 -0.54 -7.96 -1.90
C ASP A 589 -1.40 -7.53 -3.11
N LEU A 590 -1.29 -6.30 -3.63
CA LEU A 590 -1.96 -5.85 -4.87
C LEU A 590 -1.30 -6.44 -6.13
N SER A 591 -1.38 -7.77 -6.23
CA SER A 591 -0.71 -8.60 -7.23
C SER A 591 -1.60 -9.77 -7.62
N ALA A 592 -1.39 -10.30 -8.81
CA ALA A 592 -2.03 -11.50 -9.31
C ALA A 592 -1.12 -12.24 -10.32
N LEU A 593 -1.55 -13.42 -10.76
CA LEU A 593 -0.79 -14.33 -11.61
C LEU A 593 -1.38 -14.48 -13.01
N LEU A 594 -0.72 -14.13 -14.09
CA LEU A 594 -1.14 -14.55 -15.42
C LEU A 594 -0.52 -15.90 -15.82
N ASP A 595 -1.36 -16.93 -15.97
CA ASP A 595 -0.94 -18.28 -16.40
C ASP A 595 -1.15 -18.49 -17.90
N GLY A 596 -0.04 -18.72 -18.61
CA GLY A 596 -0.02 -19.13 -20.01
C GLY A 596 0.67 -20.48 -20.25
N ILE A 597 0.47 -21.50 -19.41
CA ILE A 597 1.12 -22.80 -19.64
C ILE A 597 0.51 -23.56 -20.84
N MET A 598 1.36 -24.19 -21.66
CA MET A 598 0.91 -25.16 -22.65
C MET A 598 0.39 -26.42 -21.96
N SER A 599 -0.91 -26.64 -22.01
CA SER A 599 -1.50 -27.91 -21.61
C SER A 599 -1.31 -28.94 -22.74
N GLU A 600 -0.48 -29.96 -22.52
CA GLU A 600 -0.52 -31.18 -23.35
C GLU A 600 -1.67 -32.15 -22.94
N THR A 601 -2.53 -31.81 -21.95
CA THR A 601 -3.50 -32.78 -21.40
C THR A 601 -4.94 -32.30 -21.12
N ALA A 602 -5.34 -31.08 -21.50
CA ALA A 602 -6.72 -30.61 -21.29
C ALA A 602 -7.63 -30.91 -22.49
N GLU A 603 -8.07 -32.16 -22.62
CA GLU A 603 -9.36 -32.43 -23.27
C GLU A 603 -10.50 -32.07 -22.31
N PRO A 604 -11.56 -31.37 -22.77
CA PRO A 604 -12.74 -31.10 -21.95
C PRO A 604 -13.62 -32.35 -21.93
N THR A 605 -13.35 -33.31 -21.05
CA THR A 605 -14.28 -34.44 -20.83
C THR A 605 -15.41 -34.03 -19.90
N ARG A 606 -16.44 -33.41 -20.50
CA ARG A 606 -17.82 -33.53 -20.01
C ARG A 606 -18.24 -35.00 -20.14
N ARG A 607 -18.21 -35.77 -19.05
CA ARG A 607 -19.17 -36.86 -18.84
C ARG A 607 -19.27 -37.22 -17.37
N ALA A 608 -20.47 -36.99 -16.84
CA ALA A 608 -20.91 -37.52 -15.57
C ALA A 608 -20.86 -39.06 -15.58
N SER A 609 -20.33 -39.64 -14.52
CA SER A 609 -20.79 -40.92 -13.99
C SER A 609 -20.34 -41.04 -12.54
N ALA A 610 -21.35 -41.23 -11.69
CA ALA A 610 -21.23 -41.47 -10.27
C ALA A 610 -20.42 -42.73 -9.98
N GLU A 611 -19.44 -42.63 -9.08
CA GLU A 611 -19.15 -43.68 -8.10
C GLU A 611 -18.30 -43.09 -6.97
N ALA A 612 -18.86 -43.17 -5.76
CA ALA A 612 -18.25 -42.67 -4.54
C ALA A 612 -17.17 -43.64 -4.04
N ALA A 613 -15.98 -43.13 -3.77
CA ALA A 613 -14.97 -43.76 -2.93
C ALA A 613 -14.25 -42.67 -2.10
N PRO A 614 -13.78 -42.98 -0.88
CA PRO A 614 -13.90 -42.08 0.26
C PRO A 614 -12.88 -40.95 0.26
N ARG A 615 -13.38 -39.74 0.55
CA ARG A 615 -12.61 -38.53 0.83
C ARG A 615 -11.65 -38.76 2.00
N THR A 616 -10.37 -38.94 1.72
CA THR A 616 -9.32 -38.53 2.67
C THR A 616 -9.26 -37.01 2.65
N LYS A 617 -9.80 -36.38 3.69
CA LYS A 617 -9.72 -34.93 3.91
C LYS A 617 -8.25 -34.52 4.01
N SER A 618 -7.66 -34.08 2.90
CA SER A 618 -6.53 -33.16 2.94
C SER A 618 -7.06 -31.87 3.56
N LYS A 619 -6.53 -31.50 4.72
CA LYS A 619 -6.86 -30.22 5.37
C LYS A 619 -6.41 -29.10 4.46
N SER A 620 -7.35 -28.31 3.93
CA SER A 620 -7.01 -26.96 3.46
C SER A 620 -6.33 -26.25 4.64
N ARG A 621 -5.16 -25.67 4.40
CA ARG A 621 -4.59 -24.74 5.36
C ARG A 621 -5.52 -23.53 5.34
N SER A 622 -6.24 -23.31 6.43
CA SER A 622 -6.91 -22.03 6.66
C SER A 622 -5.86 -20.92 6.53
N PRO A 623 -6.27 -19.68 6.20
CA PRO A 623 -5.40 -18.53 6.43
C PRO A 623 -4.90 -18.62 7.86
N ARG A 624 -3.63 -18.29 8.06
CA ARG A 624 -2.89 -18.42 9.31
C ARG A 624 -3.73 -17.82 10.43
N ALA A 625 -4.52 -18.65 11.11
CA ALA A 625 -5.33 -18.21 12.23
C ALA A 625 -4.34 -17.54 13.17
N SER A 626 -4.56 -16.26 13.46
CA SER A 626 -3.94 -15.65 14.62
C SER A 626 -4.18 -16.64 15.76
N LYS A 627 -3.15 -16.91 16.57
CA LYS A 627 -3.34 -17.82 17.72
C LYS A 627 -4.45 -17.20 18.55
N SER A 628 -5.67 -17.75 18.44
CA SER A 628 -6.87 -17.29 19.13
C SER A 628 -6.49 -16.97 20.57
N ARG A 629 -6.39 -15.67 20.87
CA ARG A 629 -6.16 -15.23 22.23
C ARG A 629 -7.47 -15.43 22.96
N SER A 630 -7.42 -16.14 24.08
CA SER A 630 -8.59 -16.21 24.96
C SER A 630 -8.92 -14.77 25.39
N PRO A 631 -10.16 -14.29 25.23
CA PRO A 631 -10.52 -12.96 25.70
C PRO A 631 -10.14 -12.87 27.17
N THR A 632 -9.20 -11.99 27.49
CA THR A 632 -8.79 -11.72 28.86
C THR A 632 -9.92 -10.97 29.52
N ALA A 633 -10.76 -11.68 30.26
CA ALA A 633 -11.67 -11.07 31.21
C ALA A 633 -10.82 -10.28 32.22
N SER A 634 -10.68 -8.97 31.99
CA SER A 634 -10.39 -8.07 33.10
C SER A 634 -11.51 -8.31 34.12
N LYS A 635 -11.14 -8.60 35.38
CA LYS A 635 -12.09 -8.48 36.49
C LYS A 635 -12.37 -7.00 36.69
N SER A 636 -13.08 -6.39 35.75
CA SER A 636 -13.58 -5.03 35.88
C SER A 636 -14.79 -5.12 36.81
N PRO A 637 -14.82 -4.35 37.92
CA PRO A 637 -16.04 -4.21 38.69
C PRO A 637 -17.15 -3.64 37.79
N SER A 638 -18.41 -3.94 38.12
CA SER A 638 -19.56 -3.26 37.49
C SER A 638 -19.28 -1.75 37.44
N PRO A 639 -19.61 -1.06 36.34
CA PRO A 639 -19.27 0.35 36.17
C PRO A 639 -19.71 1.12 37.43
N PRO A 640 -18.84 1.92 38.06
CA PRO A 640 -19.24 2.76 39.18
C PRO A 640 -20.44 3.61 38.74
N ALA A 641 -21.43 3.77 39.62
CA ALA A 641 -22.59 4.60 39.32
C ALA A 641 -22.11 5.97 38.85
N ALA A 642 -22.40 6.31 37.59
CA ALA A 642 -22.03 7.58 37.00
C ALA A 642 -22.50 8.72 37.92
N THR A 643 -21.60 9.59 38.32
CA THR A 643 -21.95 10.87 38.94
C THR A 643 -22.66 11.73 37.91
N SER A 644 -23.98 11.62 37.84
CA SER A 644 -24.83 12.44 36.99
C SER A 644 -24.80 13.90 37.46
N GLY A 645 -24.19 14.79 36.67
CA GLY A 645 -24.29 16.23 36.82
C GLY A 645 -25.32 16.83 35.84
N PRO A 646 -25.83 18.05 36.06
CA PRO A 646 -26.62 18.75 35.06
C PRO A 646 -25.77 19.07 33.81
N ILE A 647 -26.41 19.20 32.63
CA ILE A 647 -25.71 19.68 31.43
C ILE A 647 -25.13 21.08 31.71
N LEU A 648 -23.82 21.21 31.56
CA LEU A 648 -23.11 22.48 31.75
C LEU A 648 -23.42 23.44 30.59
N ASP A 649 -23.53 24.73 30.91
CA ASP A 649 -23.82 25.80 29.95
C ASP A 649 -22.66 25.97 28.95
N PRO A 650 -22.91 26.23 27.65
CA PRO A 650 -21.84 26.49 26.68
C PRO A 650 -20.80 27.52 27.12
N GLN A 651 -21.21 28.55 27.88
CA GLN A 651 -20.32 29.59 28.41
C GLN A 651 -19.26 29.05 29.37
N HIS A 652 -19.50 27.91 30.02
CA HIS A 652 -18.52 27.23 30.86
C HIS A 652 -17.25 26.85 30.08
N TRP A 653 -17.42 26.31 28.87
CA TRP A 653 -16.29 25.86 28.05
C TRP A 653 -15.52 27.02 27.42
N ALA A 654 -16.22 28.10 27.07
CA ALA A 654 -15.58 29.33 26.61
C ALA A 654 -14.65 29.90 27.69
N GLN A 655 -15.11 29.95 28.95
CA GLN A 655 -14.32 30.43 30.09
C GLN A 655 -13.08 29.58 30.34
N ILE A 656 -13.20 28.25 30.32
CA ILE A 656 -12.05 27.34 30.47
C ILE A 656 -11.02 27.56 29.36
N ASN A 657 -11.47 27.72 28.11
CA ASN A 657 -10.57 27.99 26.99
C ASN A 657 -9.85 29.34 27.14
N GLU A 658 -10.54 30.38 27.61
CA GLU A 658 -9.94 31.70 27.87
C GLU A 658 -8.91 31.65 29.01
N GLU A 659 -9.23 30.99 30.13
CA GLU A 659 -8.31 30.81 31.26
C GLU A 659 -7.06 30.01 30.86
N GLN A 660 -7.23 28.98 30.03
CA GLN A 660 -6.12 28.16 29.52
C GLN A 660 -5.29 28.91 28.48
N ALA A 661 -5.93 29.64 27.55
CA ALA A 661 -5.22 30.48 26.58
C ALA A 661 -4.41 31.58 27.28
N GLN A 662 -4.91 32.12 28.40
CA GLN A 662 -4.16 33.05 29.24
C GLN A 662 -2.97 32.37 29.94
N ALA A 663 -3.15 31.16 30.48
CA ALA A 663 -2.07 30.39 31.10
C ALA A 663 -0.99 29.92 30.09
N GLU A 664 -1.38 29.61 28.85
CA GLU A 664 -0.48 29.28 27.74
C GLU A 664 0.25 30.54 27.22
N ALA A 665 -0.43 31.69 27.14
CA ALA A 665 0.19 32.96 26.76
C ALA A 665 1.20 33.49 27.80
N GLU A 666 1.04 33.13 29.08
CA GLU A 666 2.00 33.42 30.15
C GLU A 666 3.18 32.43 30.22
N GLY A 667 3.16 31.36 29.40
CA GLY A 667 4.13 30.26 29.43
C GLY A 667 4.73 29.81 28.08
N ALA A 668 4.41 30.45 26.96
CA ALA A 668 4.84 30.01 25.63
C ALA A 668 6.09 30.77 25.11
N ASP A 669 7.21 30.05 25.02
CA ASP A 669 8.09 30.15 23.85
C ASP A 669 7.34 29.52 22.65
N ASP A 670 7.46 30.19 21.51
CA ASP A 670 6.68 30.07 20.27
C ASP A 670 6.77 28.67 19.62
N ASP A 671 5.62 28.03 19.34
CA ASP A 671 5.42 27.06 18.24
C ASP A 671 3.98 26.50 18.27
N ASN A 672 3.05 27.10 17.52
CA ASN A 672 1.99 26.35 16.83
C ASN A 672 1.20 27.20 15.84
N THR A 673 1.19 26.81 14.56
CA THR A 673 0.16 27.25 13.60
C THR A 673 -0.26 26.07 12.73
N ASP A 674 -1.41 25.48 13.06
CA ASP A 674 -2.15 24.59 12.17
C ASP A 674 -3.25 25.40 11.47
N ALA A 675 -3.18 25.47 10.15
CA ALA A 675 -4.22 26.02 9.30
C ALA A 675 -5.07 24.86 8.76
N ASP A 676 -6.32 24.82 9.19
CA ASP A 676 -7.37 23.95 8.66
C ASP A 676 -7.93 24.55 7.35
N SER A 677 -8.14 23.73 6.33
CA SER A 677 -8.83 24.13 5.10
C SER A 677 -9.82 23.05 4.69
N THR A 678 -11.09 23.44 4.82
CA THR A 678 -12.31 22.74 4.48
C THR A 678 -12.41 22.41 2.99
N LEU A 679 -12.83 21.18 2.65
CA LEU A 679 -13.32 20.82 1.32
C LEU A 679 -14.79 20.42 1.39
N ASP A 680 -15.57 21.02 0.50
CA ASP A 680 -17.02 20.91 0.33
C ASP A 680 -17.36 19.74 -0.62
N PRO A 681 -18.35 18.86 -0.32
CA PRO A 681 -18.82 17.89 -1.30
C PRO A 681 -20.25 18.21 -1.74
N ASP A 682 -20.47 18.38 -3.05
CA ASP A 682 -21.80 18.30 -3.63
C ASP A 682 -21.84 17.52 -4.97
N ASN A 683 -22.59 16.42 -4.87
CA ASN A 683 -23.60 15.89 -5.80
C ASN A 683 -23.26 14.80 -6.86
N ALA A 684 -24.26 13.91 -6.97
CA ALA A 684 -24.24 12.52 -7.40
C ALA A 684 -24.46 12.28 -8.92
N SER A 685 -24.16 11.05 -9.38
CA SER A 685 -24.90 10.45 -10.50
C SER A 685 -24.82 8.92 -10.57
N SER A 686 -25.97 8.31 -10.85
CA SER A 686 -26.30 6.88 -10.73
C SER A 686 -26.73 6.24 -12.05
N THR A 687 -26.66 4.89 -12.13
CA THR A 687 -27.74 4.01 -12.65
C THR A 687 -27.64 2.67 -11.89
N ALA A 688 -28.67 1.97 -11.38
CA ALA A 688 -30.09 1.85 -11.72
C ALA A 688 -31.04 1.98 -10.48
N SER A 689 -32.36 2.04 -10.75
CA SER A 689 -33.40 2.72 -9.96
C SER A 689 -33.65 2.25 -8.51
N ILE A 690 -33.07 3.00 -7.57
CA ILE A 690 -33.69 3.39 -6.29
C ILE A 690 -34.32 4.78 -6.54
N THR A 691 -35.49 5.11 -5.97
CA THR A 691 -36.08 6.45 -6.13
C THR A 691 -35.11 7.51 -5.59
N SER A 692 -34.83 8.57 -6.38
CA SER A 692 -33.85 9.62 -6.04
C SER A 692 -34.05 10.25 -4.66
N SER A 693 -35.28 10.23 -4.15
CA SER A 693 -35.65 10.75 -2.83
C SER A 693 -35.06 9.98 -1.64
N ILE A 694 -34.60 8.73 -1.82
CA ILE A 694 -33.99 7.89 -0.76
C ILE A 694 -32.52 8.25 -0.52
N LEU A 695 -31.83 8.79 -1.53
CA LEU A 695 -30.42 9.19 -1.47
C LEU A 695 -30.23 10.66 -1.06
N GLU A 696 -31.31 11.42 -0.87
CA GLU A 696 -31.25 12.80 -0.39
C GLU A 696 -30.99 12.80 1.13
N TYR A 697 -29.71 12.89 1.52
CA TYR A 697 -29.33 13.06 2.92
C TYR A 697 -29.71 14.45 3.43
N ARG A 698 -30.05 14.55 4.73
CA ARG A 698 -30.18 15.85 5.38
C ARG A 698 -28.79 16.34 5.78
N THR A 699 -28.52 17.63 5.57
CA THR A 699 -27.24 18.23 5.94
C THR A 699 -27.42 19.13 7.16
N ILE A 700 -26.62 18.92 8.20
CA ILE A 700 -26.56 19.77 9.40
C ILE A 700 -25.12 20.24 9.54
N HIS A 701 -24.89 21.55 9.43
CA HIS A 701 -23.55 22.16 9.48
C HIS A 701 -22.50 21.54 8.54
N GLY A 702 -22.92 21.02 7.38
CA GLY A 702 -22.03 20.40 6.37
C GLY A 702 -21.79 18.90 6.57
N ARG A 703 -22.33 18.29 7.63
CA ARG A 703 -22.31 16.83 7.86
C ARG A 703 -23.61 16.21 7.35
N THR A 704 -23.56 15.00 6.81
CA THR A 704 -24.73 14.30 6.27
C THR A 704 -25.33 13.33 7.28
N TYR A 705 -26.65 13.20 7.25
CA TYR A 705 -27.43 12.31 8.10
C TYR A 705 -28.57 11.67 7.29
N HIS A 706 -29.15 10.58 7.80
CA HIS A 706 -30.32 9.95 7.19
C HIS A 706 -31.47 10.95 6.96
N SER A 707 -32.20 10.80 5.85
CA SER A 707 -33.32 11.67 5.50
C SER A 707 -34.51 11.46 6.46
N GLU A 708 -35.33 12.48 6.69
CA GLU A 708 -36.49 12.36 7.59
C GLU A 708 -37.71 11.69 6.92
N GLN A 709 -37.56 11.11 5.73
CA GLN A 709 -38.65 10.42 5.04
C GLN A 709 -39.03 9.15 5.79
N GLY A 710 -40.26 9.12 6.33
CA GLY A 710 -40.79 7.95 7.04
C GLY A 710 -40.68 7.99 8.57
N ASN A 711 -40.52 9.16 9.20
CA ASN A 711 -40.44 9.31 10.67
C ASN A 711 -39.23 8.65 11.36
N ALA A 712 -38.24 8.16 10.61
CA ALA A 712 -37.01 7.62 11.18
C ALA A 712 -36.07 8.78 11.55
N GLN A 713 -35.72 8.90 12.84
CA GLN A 713 -34.78 9.90 13.34
C GLN A 713 -33.49 9.19 13.77
N TYR A 714 -32.49 9.18 12.89
CA TYR A 714 -31.15 8.65 13.20
C TYR A 714 -30.19 9.78 13.59
N TRP A 715 -29.41 9.58 14.64
CA TRP A 715 -28.66 10.65 15.29
C TRP A 715 -27.20 10.77 14.83
N ALA A 716 -26.58 9.70 14.34
CA ALA A 716 -25.19 9.73 13.91
C ALA A 716 -25.06 10.20 12.45
N SER A 717 -23.94 10.85 12.16
CA SER A 717 -23.57 11.22 10.79
C SER A 717 -23.30 9.97 9.94
N ASN A 718 -23.39 10.12 8.62
CA ASN A 718 -23.24 9.02 7.66
C ASN A 718 -22.32 9.37 6.47
N ASP A 719 -21.54 10.44 6.60
CA ASP A 719 -20.50 10.83 5.66
C ASP A 719 -19.24 9.98 5.81
N GLU A 720 -18.34 10.08 4.82
CA GLU A 720 -17.11 9.28 4.71
C GLU A 720 -16.21 9.38 5.96
N GLN A 721 -16.12 10.56 6.56
CA GLN A 721 -15.31 10.78 7.77
C GLN A 721 -15.82 9.94 8.95
N GLN A 722 -17.14 9.88 9.14
CA GLN A 722 -17.74 9.06 10.18
C GLN A 722 -17.66 7.56 9.86
N ASN A 723 -17.82 7.18 8.57
CA ASN A 723 -17.72 5.79 8.13
C ASN A 723 -16.33 5.20 8.42
N ASP A 724 -15.25 5.96 8.14
CA ASP A 724 -13.88 5.58 8.48
C ASP A 724 -13.71 5.32 9.99
N LEU A 725 -14.32 6.16 10.83
CA LEU A 725 -14.29 5.99 12.29
C LEU A 725 -15.09 4.76 12.75
N MET A 726 -16.22 4.48 12.12
CA MET A 726 -17.00 3.26 12.39
C MET A 726 -16.20 1.99 12.06
N ASP A 727 -15.49 1.99 10.94
CA ASP A 727 -14.65 0.86 10.52
C ASP A 727 -13.46 0.65 11.46
N LEU A 728 -12.76 1.73 11.85
CA LEU A 728 -11.72 1.65 12.87
C LEU A 728 -12.27 1.15 14.21
N THR A 729 -13.49 1.56 14.57
CA THR A 729 -14.13 1.09 15.79
C THR A 729 -14.50 -0.39 15.72
N HIS A 730 -14.94 -0.89 14.57
CA HIS A 730 -15.12 -2.32 14.38
C HIS A 730 -13.82 -3.09 14.69
N HIS A 731 -12.65 -2.62 14.24
CA HIS A 731 -11.36 -3.21 14.60
C HIS A 731 -11.05 -3.13 16.10
N ILE A 732 -11.29 -1.97 16.75
CA ILE A 732 -11.11 -1.81 18.20
C ILE A 732 -11.93 -2.83 19.00
N LEU A 733 -13.19 -3.04 18.61
CA LEU A 733 -14.08 -3.98 19.28
C LEU A 733 -13.63 -5.43 19.05
N THR A 734 -13.21 -5.78 17.83
CA THR A 734 -12.64 -7.10 17.52
C THR A 734 -11.41 -7.42 18.39
N LEU A 735 -10.52 -6.44 18.62
CA LEU A 735 -9.39 -6.59 19.55
C LEU A 735 -9.87 -6.87 20.99
N GLY A 736 -10.89 -6.13 21.45
CA GLY A 736 -11.48 -6.31 22.78
C GLY A 736 -12.10 -7.71 23.00
N LEU A 737 -12.54 -8.36 21.92
CA LEU A 737 -13.12 -9.71 21.92
C LEU A 737 -12.09 -10.83 21.72
N GLY A 738 -10.80 -10.49 21.60
CA GLY A 738 -9.73 -11.45 21.36
C GLY A 738 -9.70 -11.96 19.92
N ASP A 739 -9.85 -11.06 18.96
CA ASP A 739 -9.87 -11.30 17.51
C ASP A 739 -11.06 -12.19 17.07
N LYS A 740 -12.22 -11.99 17.71
CA LYS A 740 -13.46 -12.70 17.39
C LYS A 740 -14.54 -11.73 16.93
N LEU A 741 -15.31 -12.14 15.92
CA LEU A 741 -16.51 -11.41 15.45
C LEU A 741 -17.77 -11.71 16.26
N HIS A 742 -17.77 -12.79 17.04
CA HIS A 742 -18.88 -13.17 17.92
C HIS A 742 -18.42 -14.00 19.13
N LEU A 743 -19.20 -13.99 20.20
CA LEU A 743 -19.00 -14.83 21.41
C LEU A 743 -19.98 -16.00 21.50
N ALA A 744 -21.11 -15.92 20.81
CA ALA A 744 -22.10 -16.96 20.71
C ALA A 744 -21.46 -18.26 20.17
N PRO A 745 -21.80 -19.43 20.73
CA PRO A 745 -21.19 -20.70 20.35
C PRO A 745 -21.78 -21.23 19.04
N LEU A 746 -21.49 -20.54 17.93
CA LEU A 746 -21.93 -20.91 16.59
C LEU A 746 -21.25 -22.20 16.13
N LYS A 747 -22.00 -23.04 15.44
CA LYS A 747 -21.51 -24.26 14.79
C LYS A 747 -21.56 -24.03 13.29
N GLU A 748 -20.39 -24.06 12.65
CA GLU A 748 -20.24 -23.78 11.21
C GLU A 748 -21.18 -24.64 10.36
N GLU A 749 -21.36 -25.92 10.70
CA GLU A 749 -22.25 -26.83 9.98
C GLU A 749 -23.75 -26.52 10.10
N LYS A 750 -24.14 -25.63 11.02
CA LYS A 750 -25.52 -25.16 11.22
C LYS A 750 -25.74 -23.72 10.76
N LEU A 751 -24.69 -23.02 10.38
CA LEU A 751 -24.75 -21.60 10.02
C LEU A 751 -24.97 -21.50 8.51
N HIS A 752 -26.21 -21.26 8.10
CA HIS A 752 -26.56 -21.05 6.69
C HIS A 752 -26.99 -19.63 6.42
N GLN A 753 -27.57 -18.95 7.41
CA GLN A 753 -28.10 -17.61 7.27
C GLN A 753 -27.85 -16.77 8.52
N ALA A 754 -27.14 -15.66 8.36
CA ALA A 754 -26.88 -14.68 9.40
C ALA A 754 -27.45 -13.32 9.01
N ILE A 755 -27.92 -12.55 9.99
CA ILE A 755 -28.41 -11.19 9.79
C ILE A 755 -27.60 -10.23 10.67
N ASP A 756 -27.14 -9.12 10.11
CA ASP A 756 -26.54 -8.01 10.83
C ASP A 756 -27.50 -6.81 10.84
N ILE A 757 -28.14 -6.54 11.98
CA ILE A 757 -29.16 -5.50 12.11
C ILE A 757 -28.49 -4.18 12.52
N GLY A 758 -28.70 -3.13 11.74
CA GLY A 758 -27.98 -1.86 11.91
C GLY A 758 -26.53 -2.01 11.48
N THR A 759 -26.32 -2.56 10.28
CA THR A 759 -25.00 -3.00 9.81
C THR A 759 -24.00 -1.85 9.63
N GLY A 760 -24.47 -0.60 9.60
CA GLY A 760 -23.60 0.58 9.46
C GLY A 760 -22.86 0.55 8.13
N THR A 761 -21.54 0.58 8.14
CA THR A 761 -20.73 0.45 6.91
C THR A 761 -20.80 -0.93 6.26
N GLY A 762 -21.30 -1.96 6.98
CA GLY A 762 -21.32 -3.34 6.52
C GLY A 762 -20.03 -4.12 6.79
N ILE A 763 -19.00 -3.51 7.39
CA ILE A 763 -17.69 -4.14 7.59
C ILE A 763 -17.76 -5.43 8.43
N TRP A 764 -18.66 -5.50 9.43
CA TRP A 764 -18.84 -6.71 10.21
C TRP A 764 -19.43 -7.84 9.35
N ALA A 765 -20.43 -7.53 8.53
CA ALA A 765 -21.05 -8.49 7.62
C ALA A 765 -20.05 -9.05 6.60
N ILE A 766 -19.14 -8.19 6.10
CA ILE A 766 -18.06 -8.56 5.18
C ILE A 766 -17.04 -9.47 5.88
N ASP A 767 -16.52 -9.08 7.04
CA ASP A 767 -15.57 -9.90 7.81
C ASP A 767 -16.18 -11.24 8.23
N PHE A 768 -17.47 -11.26 8.58
CA PHE A 768 -18.18 -12.48 8.94
C PHE A 768 -18.40 -13.41 7.74
N ALA A 769 -18.68 -12.84 6.56
CA ALA A 769 -18.80 -13.59 5.32
C ALA A 769 -17.48 -14.25 4.89
N ASP A 770 -16.35 -13.56 5.07
CA ASP A 770 -15.01 -14.12 4.82
C ASP A 770 -14.68 -15.24 5.81
N GLN A 771 -15.08 -15.09 7.08
CA GLN A 771 -14.91 -16.14 8.08
C GLN A 771 -15.82 -17.36 7.83
N TYR A 772 -17.01 -17.16 7.26
CA TYR A 772 -18.05 -18.17 7.03
C TYR A 772 -18.54 -18.18 5.57
N PRO A 773 -17.71 -18.61 4.60
CA PRO A 773 -18.05 -18.55 3.17
C PRO A 773 -19.21 -19.45 2.74
N GLY A 774 -19.67 -20.35 3.62
CA GLY A 774 -20.82 -21.22 3.40
C GLY A 774 -22.17 -20.66 3.90
N ALA A 775 -22.16 -19.50 4.54
CA ALA A 775 -23.36 -18.82 5.04
C ALA A 775 -23.71 -17.63 4.15
N GLU A 776 -25.01 -17.36 3.98
CA GLU A 776 -25.52 -16.11 3.42
C GLU A 776 -25.68 -15.07 4.54
N ILE A 777 -25.14 -13.87 4.32
CA ILE A 777 -25.17 -12.77 5.28
C ILE A 777 -26.06 -11.67 4.70
N ILE A 778 -27.07 -11.25 5.46
CA ILE A 778 -27.92 -10.09 5.13
C ILE A 778 -27.63 -8.99 6.14
N GLY A 779 -27.03 -7.88 5.71
CA GLY A 779 -26.91 -6.68 6.51
C GLY A 779 -28.11 -5.76 6.27
N THR A 780 -28.73 -5.25 7.33
CA THR A 780 -29.81 -4.27 7.20
C THR A 780 -29.41 -2.95 7.83
N ASP A 781 -29.70 -1.85 7.14
CA ASP A 781 -29.52 -0.50 7.68
C ASP A 781 -30.58 0.45 7.16
N LEU A 782 -30.83 1.52 7.89
CA LEU A 782 -31.71 2.59 7.45
C LEU A 782 -31.03 3.47 6.39
N SER A 783 -29.72 3.67 6.48
CA SER A 783 -28.94 4.49 5.55
C SER A 783 -28.16 3.63 4.54
N PRO A 784 -28.28 3.90 3.23
CA PRO A 784 -27.56 3.15 2.20
C PRO A 784 -26.12 3.66 2.04
N ILE A 785 -25.26 3.35 3.02
CA ILE A 785 -23.84 3.75 3.05
C ILE A 785 -22.88 2.57 2.82
N GLN A 786 -23.42 1.37 2.61
CA GLN A 786 -22.63 0.15 2.49
C GLN A 786 -21.94 0.06 1.10
N PRO A 787 -20.77 -0.58 1.01
CA PRO A 787 -20.06 -0.71 -0.25
C PRO A 787 -20.82 -1.60 -1.22
N SER A 788 -20.66 -1.32 -2.52
CA SER A 788 -21.21 -2.17 -3.60
C SER A 788 -20.31 -3.37 -3.91
N TRP A 789 -19.02 -3.28 -3.60
CA TRP A 789 -18.06 -4.35 -3.77
C TRP A 789 -17.93 -5.12 -2.46
N VAL A 790 -18.54 -6.29 -2.41
CA VAL A 790 -18.61 -7.16 -1.22
C VAL A 790 -18.43 -8.62 -1.58
N PRO A 791 -18.12 -9.51 -0.61
CA PRO A 791 -18.10 -10.94 -0.84
C PRO A 791 -19.42 -11.44 -1.46
N PRO A 792 -19.37 -12.49 -2.30
CA PRO A 792 -20.53 -12.97 -3.07
C PRO A 792 -21.69 -13.49 -2.21
N ASN A 793 -21.44 -13.75 -0.92
CA ASN A 793 -22.41 -14.22 0.06
C ASN A 793 -22.93 -13.11 0.99
N VAL A 794 -22.68 -11.83 0.70
CA VAL A 794 -23.22 -10.67 1.42
C VAL A 794 -24.26 -9.94 0.58
N GLN A 795 -25.36 -9.54 1.22
CA GLN A 795 -26.37 -8.65 0.63
C GLN A 795 -26.75 -7.58 1.65
N PHE A 796 -27.04 -6.36 1.17
CA PHE A 796 -27.51 -5.27 1.99
C PHE A 796 -28.92 -4.85 1.62
N GLU A 797 -29.77 -4.68 2.64
CA GLU A 797 -31.16 -4.27 2.50
C GLU A 797 -31.43 -2.99 3.30
N ILE A 798 -32.21 -2.08 2.72
CA ILE A 798 -32.63 -0.87 3.43
C ILE A 798 -33.82 -1.22 4.32
N GLU A 799 -33.64 -1.23 5.63
CA GLU A 799 -34.68 -1.57 6.61
C GLU A 799 -34.58 -0.73 7.89
N ASP A 800 -35.74 -0.30 8.39
CA ASP A 800 -35.86 0.39 9.69
C ASP A 800 -36.11 -0.64 10.78
N CYS A 801 -35.06 -0.96 11.56
CA CYS A 801 -35.13 -1.97 12.63
C CYS A 801 -36.12 -1.63 13.77
N THR A 802 -36.68 -0.41 13.78
CA THR A 802 -37.72 0.01 14.75
C THR A 802 -39.14 -0.35 14.32
N ARG A 803 -39.30 -0.93 13.13
CA ARG A 803 -40.57 -1.41 12.57
C ARG A 803 -40.66 -2.93 12.61
N GLU A 804 -41.79 -3.48 12.16
CA GLU A 804 -41.92 -4.92 11.91
C GLU A 804 -40.90 -5.34 10.84
N TRP A 805 -40.10 -6.37 11.15
CA TRP A 805 -39.02 -6.80 10.28
C TRP A 805 -39.56 -7.60 9.09
N THR A 806 -38.99 -7.37 7.91
CA THR A 806 -39.47 -8.01 6.67
C THR A 806 -39.16 -9.51 6.60
N PHE A 807 -38.27 -9.98 7.47
CA PHE A 807 -37.88 -11.38 7.57
C PHE A 807 -39.02 -12.28 8.06
N LYS A 808 -39.06 -13.50 7.51
CA LYS A 808 -40.00 -14.54 7.96
C LYS A 808 -39.63 -15.05 9.35
N SER A 809 -40.61 -15.61 10.05
CA SER A 809 -40.33 -16.34 11.30
C SER A 809 -39.43 -17.55 11.05
N ASP A 810 -38.57 -17.87 12.02
CA ASP A 810 -37.63 -19.01 11.97
C ASP A 810 -36.75 -19.02 10.70
N PHE A 811 -36.16 -17.88 10.39
CA PHE A 811 -35.33 -17.65 9.21
C PHE A 811 -33.83 -17.66 9.54
N ALA A 812 -33.38 -16.87 10.51
CA ALA A 812 -31.95 -16.70 10.79
C ALA A 812 -31.37 -17.77 11.74
N ASP A 813 -30.17 -18.27 11.43
CA ASP A 813 -29.37 -19.13 12.32
C ASP A 813 -28.57 -18.29 13.34
N TYR A 814 -28.28 -17.03 12.99
CA TYR A 814 -27.61 -16.07 13.84
C TYR A 814 -28.06 -14.64 13.54
N ILE A 815 -28.24 -13.83 14.58
CA ILE A 815 -28.54 -12.40 14.47
C ILE A 815 -27.48 -11.64 15.26
N HIS A 816 -26.76 -10.75 14.59
CA HIS A 816 -25.83 -9.81 15.19
C HIS A 816 -26.44 -8.41 15.24
N VAL A 817 -26.17 -7.71 16.33
CA VAL A 817 -26.63 -6.35 16.59
C VAL A 817 -25.51 -5.58 17.27
N ARG A 818 -25.23 -4.36 16.83
CA ARG A 818 -24.20 -3.53 17.47
C ARG A 818 -24.53 -2.05 17.45
N TRP A 819 -24.35 -1.41 18.59
CA TRP A 819 -24.42 0.05 18.77
C TRP A 819 -25.75 0.66 18.30
N LEU A 820 -26.85 0.00 18.63
CA LEU A 820 -28.19 0.52 18.34
C LEU A 820 -28.75 1.40 19.46
N MET A 821 -27.97 1.68 20.51
CA MET A 821 -28.30 2.73 21.49
C MET A 821 -28.63 4.05 20.79
N GLY A 822 -29.65 4.74 21.28
CA GLY A 822 -30.13 5.98 20.67
C GLY A 822 -30.93 5.81 19.38
N SER A 823 -30.96 4.61 18.79
CA SER A 823 -31.68 4.30 17.55
C SER A 823 -32.96 3.48 17.82
N VAL A 824 -32.89 2.51 18.75
CA VAL A 824 -34.05 1.69 19.13
C VAL A 824 -34.88 2.38 20.21
N ARG A 825 -36.19 2.55 19.94
CA ARG A 825 -37.16 3.17 20.87
C ARG A 825 -37.75 2.18 21.87
N ASP A 826 -38.06 0.97 21.41
CA ASP A 826 -38.64 -0.11 22.22
C ASP A 826 -37.81 -1.37 22.06
N TRP A 827 -36.91 -1.60 23.01
CA TRP A 827 -36.03 -2.76 23.03
C TRP A 827 -36.78 -4.08 23.28
N ASP A 828 -37.93 -4.05 23.98
CA ASP A 828 -38.73 -5.25 24.20
C ASP A 828 -39.36 -5.71 22.87
N ALA A 829 -39.88 -4.76 22.08
CA ALA A 829 -40.39 -5.04 20.74
C ALA A 829 -39.27 -5.53 19.80
N PHE A 830 -38.11 -4.88 19.83
CA PHE A 830 -36.94 -5.26 19.04
C PHE A 830 -36.51 -6.72 19.29
N PHE A 831 -36.31 -7.11 20.56
CA PHE A 831 -35.93 -8.49 20.89
C PHE A 831 -37.07 -9.49 20.66
N SER A 832 -38.33 -9.06 20.68
CA SER A 832 -39.47 -9.91 20.28
C SER A 832 -39.45 -10.24 18.78
N GLU A 833 -39.13 -9.25 17.93
CA GLU A 833 -38.93 -9.48 16.49
C GLU A 833 -37.72 -10.36 16.22
N ALA A 834 -36.60 -10.12 16.92
CA ALA A 834 -35.44 -10.98 16.82
C ALA A 834 -35.76 -12.45 17.22
N TYR A 835 -36.51 -12.64 18.30
CA TYR A 835 -36.94 -13.97 18.73
C TYR A 835 -37.85 -14.65 17.69
N ARG A 836 -38.75 -13.89 17.04
CA ARG A 836 -39.60 -14.40 15.96
C ARG A 836 -38.75 -14.89 14.78
N VAL A 837 -37.73 -14.13 14.38
CA VAL A 837 -36.88 -14.38 13.21
C VAL A 837 -35.82 -15.47 13.46
N CYS A 838 -35.27 -15.58 14.67
CA CYS A 838 -34.34 -16.67 15.02
C CYS A 838 -35.01 -18.04 14.81
N LYS A 839 -34.30 -19.00 14.20
CA LYS A 839 -34.71 -20.40 14.20
C LYS A 839 -34.63 -21.02 15.61
N PRO A 840 -35.36 -22.12 15.89
CA PRO A 840 -35.14 -22.90 17.11
C PRO A 840 -33.67 -23.32 17.24
N GLY A 841 -33.05 -23.03 18.38
CA GLY A 841 -31.62 -23.29 18.62
C GLY A 841 -30.65 -22.22 18.09
N ALA A 842 -31.12 -21.21 17.34
CA ALA A 842 -30.33 -20.10 16.84
C ALA A 842 -29.94 -19.11 17.96
N TRP A 843 -28.95 -18.26 17.67
CA TRP A 843 -28.42 -17.29 18.61
C TRP A 843 -28.68 -15.85 18.15
N ILE A 844 -28.90 -14.96 19.11
CA ILE A 844 -28.75 -13.52 18.94
C ILE A 844 -27.61 -13.03 19.81
N GLU A 845 -26.85 -12.06 19.30
CA GLU A 845 -25.80 -11.37 20.04
C GLU A 845 -25.91 -9.85 19.84
N SER A 846 -25.92 -9.11 20.95
CA SER A 846 -26.04 -7.66 20.99
C SER A 846 -24.80 -7.06 21.66
N HIS A 847 -24.16 -6.12 20.97
CA HIS A 847 -22.97 -5.39 21.40
C HIS A 847 -23.31 -3.93 21.63
N GLU A 848 -23.28 -3.49 22.90
CA GLU A 848 -23.63 -2.11 23.24
C GLU A 848 -22.51 -1.47 24.08
N ALA A 849 -22.38 -0.16 23.93
CA ALA A 849 -21.48 0.68 24.68
C ALA A 849 -22.23 1.55 25.70
N SER A 850 -21.54 1.95 26.75
CA SER A 850 -21.95 3.08 27.56
C SER A 850 -21.72 4.37 26.77
N CYS A 851 -22.67 5.30 26.83
CA CYS A 851 -22.44 6.66 26.35
C CYS A 851 -21.57 7.50 27.31
N ASN A 852 -21.18 6.98 28.48
CA ASN A 852 -20.36 7.69 29.45
C ASN A 852 -18.87 7.40 29.26
N VAL A 853 -18.03 8.42 29.41
CA VAL A 853 -16.59 8.23 29.61
C VAL A 853 -16.34 8.10 31.11
N SER A 854 -15.86 6.94 31.54
CA SER A 854 -15.60 6.62 32.95
C SER A 854 -14.10 6.50 33.22
N SER A 855 -13.69 6.60 34.49
CA SER A 855 -12.31 6.31 34.94
C SER A 855 -12.33 5.56 36.26
N ASP A 856 -11.41 4.61 36.43
CA ASP A 856 -11.30 3.81 37.67
C ASP A 856 -10.65 4.60 38.82
N ASP A 857 -9.90 5.65 38.49
CA ASP A 857 -9.11 6.45 39.44
C ASP A 857 -9.65 7.87 39.65
N GLY A 858 -10.81 8.18 39.08
CA GLY A 858 -11.47 9.48 39.21
C GLY A 858 -10.81 10.60 38.42
N THR A 859 -9.90 10.30 37.50
CA THR A 859 -9.26 11.31 36.63
C THR A 859 -10.22 11.95 35.63
N VAL A 860 -11.32 11.28 35.28
CA VAL A 860 -12.44 11.84 34.51
C VAL A 860 -13.47 12.40 35.49
N ALA A 861 -13.34 13.68 35.81
CA ALA A 861 -14.26 14.38 36.71
C ALA A 861 -15.57 14.78 36.00
N PRO A 862 -16.72 14.91 36.70
CA PRO A 862 -18.00 15.26 36.06
C PRO A 862 -18.02 16.62 35.35
N ASN A 863 -17.13 17.53 35.74
CA ASN A 863 -16.96 18.85 35.14
C ASN A 863 -15.81 18.91 34.10
N SER A 864 -15.16 17.79 33.79
CA SER A 864 -14.26 17.68 32.64
C SER A 864 -15.09 17.49 31.36
N ALA A 865 -14.55 17.86 30.20
CA ALA A 865 -15.25 17.62 28.93
C ALA A 865 -15.48 16.11 28.71
N MET A 866 -14.51 15.25 29.06
CA MET A 866 -14.68 13.80 29.00
C MET A 866 -15.81 13.32 29.91
N GLY A 867 -15.91 13.82 31.14
CA GLY A 867 -16.99 13.45 32.08
C GLY A 867 -18.36 13.99 31.66
N HIS A 868 -18.41 15.12 30.95
CA HIS A 868 -19.63 15.74 30.45
C HIS A 868 -20.21 15.07 29.20
N TRP A 869 -19.39 14.33 28.44
CA TRP A 869 -19.75 13.70 27.16
C TRP A 869 -21.08 12.93 27.18
N GLY A 870 -21.28 12.08 28.20
CA GLY A 870 -22.50 11.27 28.32
C GLY A 870 -23.79 12.07 28.50
N GLU A 871 -23.71 13.31 29.01
CA GLU A 871 -24.89 14.14 29.25
C GLU A 871 -25.52 14.65 27.95
N PHE A 872 -24.74 14.87 26.88
CA PHE A 872 -25.29 15.20 25.56
C PHE A 872 -26.23 14.11 25.06
N PHE A 873 -25.82 12.86 25.20
CA PHE A 873 -26.58 11.70 24.72
C PHE A 873 -27.79 11.41 25.60
N LYS A 874 -27.66 11.53 26.92
CA LYS A 874 -28.80 11.32 27.84
C LYS A 874 -29.88 12.39 27.66
N GLU A 875 -29.51 13.67 27.63
CA GLU A 875 -30.48 14.76 27.48
C GLU A 875 -31.00 14.87 26.04
N GLY A 876 -30.14 14.66 25.05
CA GLY A 876 -30.52 14.60 23.64
C GLY A 876 -31.48 13.44 23.36
N GLY A 877 -31.17 12.24 23.85
CA GLY A 877 -32.01 11.05 23.77
C GLY A 877 -33.42 11.27 24.34
N LYS A 878 -33.53 11.94 25.50
CA LYS A 878 -34.83 12.32 26.08
C LYS A 878 -35.67 13.20 25.15
N LYS A 879 -35.04 14.15 24.43
CA LYS A 879 -35.74 15.03 23.47
C LYS A 879 -36.25 14.29 22.24
N ILE A 880 -35.50 13.30 21.75
CA ILE A 880 -35.85 12.53 20.54
C ILE A 880 -36.60 11.21 20.83
N GLY A 881 -36.77 10.88 22.12
CA GLY A 881 -37.54 9.72 22.57
C GLY A 881 -36.78 8.39 22.48
N THR A 882 -35.46 8.39 22.62
CA THR A 882 -34.61 7.18 22.61
C THR A 882 -33.70 7.12 23.84
N SER A 883 -33.21 5.92 24.19
CA SER A 883 -32.31 5.72 25.34
C SER A 883 -30.87 5.46 24.90
N PHE A 884 -29.93 6.10 25.60
CA PHE A 884 -28.48 5.89 25.49
C PHE A 884 -27.90 5.15 26.71
N SER A 885 -28.74 4.74 27.66
CA SER A 885 -28.33 4.07 28.90
C SER A 885 -28.49 2.55 28.83
N VAL A 886 -28.35 1.96 27.64
CA VAL A 886 -28.66 0.54 27.37
C VAL A 886 -27.84 -0.40 28.26
N VAL A 887 -26.56 -0.07 28.46
CA VAL A 887 -25.63 -0.83 29.30
C VAL A 887 -25.92 -0.63 30.80
N GLU A 888 -26.10 0.62 31.23
CA GLU A 888 -26.36 0.98 32.62
C GLU A 888 -27.68 0.41 33.14
N ASP A 889 -28.72 0.41 32.30
CA ASP A 889 -30.05 -0.09 32.65
C ASP A 889 -30.13 -1.63 32.57
N GLY A 890 -29.10 -2.31 32.05
CA GLY A 890 -29.11 -3.76 31.82
C GLY A 890 -30.21 -4.18 30.83
N THR A 891 -30.52 -3.32 29.86
CA THR A 891 -31.67 -3.46 28.95
C THR A 891 -31.58 -4.72 28.11
N GLN A 892 -30.39 -5.03 27.57
CA GLN A 892 -30.16 -6.19 26.69
C GLN A 892 -30.62 -7.51 27.35
N ARG A 893 -30.09 -7.84 28.54
CA ARG A 893 -30.47 -9.06 29.27
C ARG A 893 -31.96 -9.10 29.58
N LYS A 894 -32.50 -8.02 30.15
CA LYS A 894 -33.92 -7.96 30.56
C LYS A 894 -34.87 -8.18 29.38
N ALA A 895 -34.59 -7.54 28.25
CA ALA A 895 -35.41 -7.66 27.05
C ALA A 895 -35.27 -9.03 26.37
N MET A 896 -34.06 -9.61 26.33
CA MET A 896 -33.86 -10.99 25.86
C MET A 896 -34.62 -12.02 26.72
N GLU A 897 -34.55 -11.91 28.05
CA GLU A 897 -35.29 -12.78 28.97
C GLU A 897 -36.80 -12.67 28.75
N LYS A 898 -37.30 -11.44 28.58
CA LYS A 898 -38.72 -11.17 28.32
C LYS A 898 -39.19 -11.72 26.98
N ALA A 899 -38.36 -11.67 25.94
CA ALA A 899 -38.67 -12.24 24.62
C ALA A 899 -38.67 -13.79 24.61
N GLY A 900 -38.02 -14.42 25.59
CA GLY A 900 -38.00 -15.88 25.76
C GLY A 900 -36.67 -16.56 25.39
N PHE A 901 -35.60 -15.79 25.19
CA PHE A 901 -34.27 -16.36 24.99
C PHE A 901 -33.77 -17.06 26.26
N ILE A 902 -33.02 -18.14 26.08
CA ILE A 902 -32.39 -18.93 27.15
C ILE A 902 -30.88 -18.94 26.99
N ASN A 903 -30.16 -19.56 27.94
CA ASN A 903 -28.69 -19.64 27.92
C ASN A 903 -28.00 -18.27 27.81
N ILE A 904 -28.60 -17.22 28.36
CA ILE A 904 -28.14 -15.83 28.20
C ILE A 904 -26.84 -15.60 28.99
N GLN A 905 -25.79 -15.21 28.27
CA GLN A 905 -24.48 -14.88 28.81
C GLN A 905 -24.16 -13.41 28.57
N GLU A 906 -23.26 -12.87 29.38
CA GLU A 906 -22.75 -11.49 29.27
C GLU A 906 -21.23 -11.49 29.31
N PHE A 907 -20.63 -10.58 28.55
CA PHE A 907 -19.21 -10.30 28.57
C PHE A 907 -18.98 -8.80 28.58
N ASP A 908 -18.27 -8.32 29.59
CA ASP A 908 -17.97 -6.90 29.78
C ASP A 908 -16.49 -6.66 29.52
N PHE A 909 -16.19 -5.58 28.79
CA PHE A 909 -14.82 -5.10 28.58
C PHE A 909 -14.81 -3.57 28.48
N ARG A 910 -13.62 -2.99 28.47
CA ARG A 910 -13.45 -1.53 28.33
C ARG A 910 -12.87 -1.20 26.97
N ASN A 911 -13.32 -0.08 26.41
CA ASN A 911 -12.67 0.59 25.30
C ASN A 911 -11.95 1.85 25.83
N PRO A 912 -10.64 1.79 26.12
CA PRO A 912 -9.88 2.92 26.64
C PRO A 912 -9.79 4.08 25.64
N VAL A 913 -9.53 5.28 26.14
CA VAL A 913 -9.17 6.45 25.34
C VAL A 913 -7.75 6.87 25.74
N GLY A 914 -6.78 6.68 24.84
CA GLY A 914 -5.36 6.97 25.07
C GLY A 914 -4.51 5.76 25.43
N THR A 915 -3.20 5.96 25.52
CA THR A 915 -2.19 4.88 25.66
C THR A 915 -1.80 4.59 27.11
N TRP A 916 -2.62 5.03 28.08
CA TRP A 916 -2.42 4.84 29.51
C TRP A 916 -2.55 3.40 30.03
N PRO A 917 -3.30 2.47 29.38
CA PRO A 917 -3.38 1.10 29.87
C PRO A 917 -2.02 0.40 29.86
N LYS A 918 -1.78 -0.47 30.85
CA LYS A 918 -0.59 -1.33 30.90
C LYS A 918 -0.73 -2.58 30.04
N ASP A 919 -1.95 -3.08 29.87
CA ASP A 919 -2.22 -4.22 29.00
C ASP A 919 -1.96 -3.82 27.54
N PRO A 920 -1.17 -4.60 26.77
CA PRO A 920 -0.79 -4.22 25.41
C PRO A 920 -1.96 -4.19 24.43
N VAL A 921 -3.01 -4.99 24.64
CA VAL A 921 -4.21 -4.99 23.77
C VAL A 921 -5.03 -3.74 24.07
N GLU A 922 -5.33 -3.48 25.33
CA GLU A 922 -6.06 -2.27 25.73
C GLU A 922 -5.30 -0.99 25.39
N LYS A 923 -3.97 -1.00 25.46
CA LYS A 923 -3.14 0.12 25.02
C LYS A 923 -3.24 0.37 23.52
N ARG A 924 -3.29 -0.70 22.71
CA ARG A 924 -3.50 -0.62 21.25
C ARG A 924 -4.91 -0.11 20.93
N MET A 925 -5.93 -0.67 21.57
CA MET A 925 -7.32 -0.18 21.49
C MET A 925 -7.40 1.30 21.85
N GLY A 926 -6.79 1.69 22.96
CA GLY A 926 -6.78 3.07 23.42
C GLY A 926 -6.03 4.05 22.51
N ALA A 927 -4.98 3.59 21.83
CA ALA A 927 -4.32 4.38 20.78
C ALA A 927 -5.26 4.65 19.60
N TYR A 928 -5.97 3.63 19.12
CA TYR A 928 -6.94 3.77 18.03
C TYR A 928 -8.16 4.59 18.42
N SER A 929 -8.70 4.41 19.63
CA SER A 929 -9.80 5.23 20.14
C SER A 929 -9.41 6.70 20.29
N LYS A 930 -8.21 6.98 20.81
CA LYS A 930 -7.65 8.35 20.86
C LYS A 930 -7.59 8.94 19.45
N TYR A 931 -7.02 8.21 18.50
CA TYR A 931 -6.91 8.65 17.11
C TYR A 931 -8.27 8.96 16.48
N GLY A 932 -9.23 8.02 16.62
CA GLY A 932 -10.55 8.16 16.04
C GLY A 932 -11.33 9.35 16.60
N LEU A 933 -11.33 9.52 17.93
CA LEU A 933 -12.00 10.65 18.58
C LEU A 933 -11.31 11.99 18.28
N GLU A 934 -9.99 12.02 18.19
CA GLU A 934 -9.29 13.24 17.74
C GLU A 934 -9.66 13.60 16.30
N THR A 935 -9.83 12.60 15.44
CA THR A 935 -10.21 12.81 14.04
C THR A 935 -11.64 13.32 13.90
N ASP A 936 -12.62 12.65 14.53
CA ASP A 936 -14.03 12.99 14.33
C ASP A 936 -14.90 12.83 15.59
N SER A 937 -14.66 13.69 16.59
CA SER A 937 -15.62 13.85 17.70
C SER A 937 -16.89 14.61 17.29
N GLU A 938 -16.82 15.43 16.24
CA GLU A 938 -17.95 16.24 15.75
C GLU A 938 -19.08 15.34 15.22
N GLY A 939 -18.74 14.32 14.43
CA GLY A 939 -19.68 13.37 13.84
C GLY A 939 -20.59 12.68 14.85
N PHE A 940 -20.14 12.52 16.10
CA PHE A 940 -20.93 11.96 17.20
C PHE A 940 -21.81 12.98 17.94
N ILE A 941 -21.26 14.15 18.30
CA ILE A 941 -21.96 15.06 19.22
C ILE A 941 -22.81 16.12 18.53
N LEU A 942 -22.49 16.47 17.28
CA LEU A 942 -23.04 17.64 16.58
C LEU A 942 -24.57 17.62 16.58
N PHE A 943 -25.17 16.49 16.20
CA PHE A 943 -26.62 16.33 16.15
C PHE A 943 -27.27 16.47 17.53
N MET A 944 -26.68 15.88 18.56
CA MET A 944 -27.23 15.91 19.92
C MET A 944 -27.15 17.31 20.52
N ALA A 945 -25.99 17.94 20.43
CA ALA A 945 -25.80 19.29 20.93
C ALA A 945 -26.68 20.31 20.19
N HIS A 946 -26.80 20.20 18.86
CA HIS A 946 -27.74 21.00 18.06
C HIS A 946 -29.20 20.80 18.52
N THR A 947 -29.61 19.55 18.78
CA THR A 947 -30.95 19.24 19.32
C THR A 947 -31.18 19.83 20.71
N LEU A 948 -30.11 20.02 21.48
CA LEU A 948 -30.13 20.68 22.78
C LEU A 948 -30.17 22.21 22.68
N GLY A 949 -29.91 22.78 21.50
CA GLY A 949 -29.99 24.21 21.21
C GLY A 949 -28.63 24.92 21.15
N TRP A 950 -27.53 24.17 21.14
CA TRP A 950 -26.18 24.73 21.06
C TRP A 950 -25.87 25.21 19.65
N THR A 951 -25.10 26.29 19.52
CA THR A 951 -24.59 26.76 18.22
C THR A 951 -23.39 25.92 17.79
N ARG A 952 -23.04 25.99 16.50
CA ARG A 952 -21.87 25.28 15.97
C ARG A 952 -20.58 25.71 16.68
N GLU A 953 -20.42 27.00 16.93
CA GLU A 953 -19.24 27.56 17.58
C GLU A 953 -19.08 27.01 19.01
N GLU A 954 -20.17 26.92 19.76
CA GLU A 954 -20.19 26.34 21.10
C GLU A 954 -19.79 24.85 21.09
N ILE A 955 -20.27 24.11 20.10
CA ILE A 955 -19.93 22.69 19.90
C ILE A 955 -18.44 22.54 19.59
N LEU A 956 -17.89 23.36 18.69
CA LEU A 956 -16.46 23.33 18.35
C LEU A 956 -15.56 23.68 19.55
N VAL A 957 -15.98 24.63 20.38
CA VAL A 957 -15.29 24.99 21.63
C VAL A 957 -15.23 23.80 22.60
N TYR A 958 -16.35 23.08 22.77
CA TYR A 958 -16.39 21.87 23.59
C TYR A 958 -15.50 20.75 23.01
N ILE A 959 -15.57 20.51 21.70
CA ILE A 959 -14.74 19.49 21.02
C ILE A 959 -13.25 19.80 21.20
N ALA A 960 -12.85 21.06 21.08
CA ALA A 960 -11.48 21.48 21.30
C ALA A 960 -11.01 21.13 22.73
N GLN A 961 -11.85 21.37 23.75
CA GLN A 961 -11.55 21.00 25.12
C GLN A 961 -11.48 19.47 25.31
N PHE A 962 -12.43 18.73 24.75
CA PHE A 962 -12.43 17.26 24.79
C PHE A 962 -11.16 16.66 24.17
N ARG A 963 -10.75 17.15 22.99
CA ARG A 963 -9.52 16.74 22.32
C ARG A 963 -8.27 17.11 23.15
N ARG A 964 -8.23 18.28 23.79
CA ARG A 964 -7.14 18.65 24.70
C ARG A 964 -7.03 17.69 25.90
N GLU A 965 -8.15 17.30 26.50
CA GLU A 965 -8.15 16.34 27.60
C GLU A 965 -7.62 14.96 27.18
N ILE A 966 -8.00 14.47 26.00
CA ILE A 966 -7.46 13.24 25.39
C ILE A 966 -5.94 13.37 25.16
N ARG A 967 -5.49 14.47 24.58
CA ARG A 967 -4.06 14.71 24.27
C ARG A 967 -3.20 14.82 25.52
N SER A 968 -3.75 15.34 26.61
CA SER A 968 -3.03 15.53 27.88
C SER A 968 -2.45 14.24 28.46
N GLY A 969 -3.07 13.09 28.18
CA GLY A 969 -2.71 11.80 28.78
C GLY A 969 -2.97 11.70 30.29
N LYS A 970 -3.55 12.73 30.92
CA LYS A 970 -3.83 12.78 32.36
C LYS A 970 -5.19 12.18 32.74
N HIS A 971 -6.07 11.99 31.75
CA HIS A 971 -7.41 11.45 31.92
C HIS A 971 -7.41 9.98 31.50
N HIS A 972 -7.60 9.07 32.44
CA HIS A 972 -7.63 7.62 32.19
C HIS A 972 -9.05 7.16 31.84
N GLY A 973 -9.63 7.80 30.82
CA GLY A 973 -11.00 7.57 30.39
C GLY A 973 -11.19 6.30 29.57
N TYR A 974 -12.37 5.68 29.69
CA TYR A 974 -12.81 4.55 28.85
C TYR A 974 -14.34 4.55 28.67
N PHE A 975 -14.80 3.98 27.55
CA PHE A 975 -16.20 3.61 27.35
C PHE A 975 -16.41 2.15 27.76
N ALA A 976 -17.35 1.87 28.66
CA ALA A 976 -17.70 0.49 29.00
C ALA A 976 -18.41 -0.20 27.82
N GLN A 977 -18.09 -1.46 27.55
CA GLN A 977 -18.69 -2.27 26.49
C GLN A 977 -19.34 -3.50 27.12
N LYS A 978 -20.52 -3.89 26.63
CA LYS A 978 -21.26 -5.07 27.06
C LYS A 978 -21.77 -5.86 25.86
N VAL A 979 -21.37 -7.12 25.79
CA VAL A 979 -21.88 -8.10 24.84
C VAL A 979 -22.82 -9.04 25.56
N VAL A 980 -24.03 -9.19 25.05
CA VAL A 980 -25.04 -10.12 25.57
C VAL A 980 -25.47 -11.04 24.43
N TRP A 981 -25.46 -12.35 24.66
CA TRP A 981 -25.97 -13.32 23.69
C TRP A 981 -26.92 -14.32 24.34
N GLY A 982 -27.94 -14.71 23.59
CA GLY A 982 -29.01 -15.62 24.03
C GLY A 982 -29.43 -16.57 22.92
N GLN A 983 -29.91 -17.74 23.31
CA GLN A 983 -30.34 -18.80 22.41
C GLN A 983 -31.86 -18.93 22.39
N LYS A 984 -32.45 -19.07 21.20
CA LYS A 984 -33.86 -19.47 21.11
C LYS A 984 -33.98 -20.97 21.47
N PRO A 985 -34.92 -21.38 22.35
CA PRO A 985 -35.10 -22.79 22.71
C PRO A 985 -35.30 -23.72 21.48
N GLU A 986 -34.76 -24.94 21.51
CA GLU A 986 -34.91 -25.92 20.41
C GLU A 986 -36.33 -26.47 20.27
N THR A 987 -37.13 -26.40 21.34
CA THR A 987 -38.54 -26.81 21.36
C THR A 987 -39.38 -25.68 21.93
N THR A 988 -40.32 -25.16 21.14
CA THR A 988 -41.42 -24.33 21.65
C THR A 988 -42.20 -25.18 22.64
N ALA A 989 -42.10 -24.88 23.94
CA ALA A 989 -42.94 -25.53 24.93
C ALA A 989 -44.40 -25.23 24.58
N VAL A 990 -45.17 -26.28 24.22
CA VAL A 990 -46.61 -26.23 23.97
C VAL A 990 -47.36 -26.00 25.27
#